data_AF-A0AB38YX33-F1
#
_entry.id   AF-A0AB38YX33-F1
#
_cell.length_a   1.000
_cell.length_b   1.000
_cell.length_c   1.000
_cell.angle_alpha   90.00
_cell.angle_beta   90.00
_cell.angle_gamma   90.00
#
_symmetry.space_group_name_H-M   'P 1'
#
loop_
_entity.id
_entity.type
_entity.pdbx_description
1 polymer ?
#
loop_
_entity_poly.entity_id
_entity_poly.type
_entity_poly.pdbx_seq_one_letter_code
_entity_poly.pdbx_strand_id
1 'polypeptide(L)'
;MATIHVDGKSYEVDGSENLLQACLSLGLDIPYFCWHPSLGSVGSCRQCAVTQYANPEDTRGRLVMSCMTPATDNTYISIEDKEAVEFRESVVEFLMTNHPHDCPVCEEGGHCHLQDMTVMTGHDRRRYRFTKRTHYNQELGSFIAHEMNRCIACYRCVRYYNDYAGGTDFGVYANAARVYFGRPESGTLESEFSGNLTEVCPTGVFTDKTHSARYNRKWDMQYAPSVCHGCSSGCNISPGERYGELRRIENRFNGEVNQYFLCDKGRFGGGYVNREDRPRQPQFRSGTSVTTVSVDQALDQVISTLQGKKILGVGSPRASLESNFALRELVGQDNFSTGISQKEQNLVELAASIMQTQGIYNPNMREIESYDAVLILGEDLTQTAPRMALSVRQAAKNKAKQMAADRRTPEWLAEPVQRIGQDAKSPIYILAATQTRLADVATGEVVASPNDIARLGFAVAAAVQGETLTGLDDDAKAFAQSIADALKAAKKPLIISGTSLQDPAIIEAAAQVAQNLGPAAGLSLTVPEVNSMGLALLGGLSLEQAFAQDYDVMVVLENDLYRRLPATRVNAAFEKAQSVVVLDHSETDTVKQADVVLSAASFAEGDGTVVSQEGRAQRFYQVYDPSYYKPEYAIKESWRWLHAIETGLKGKSIIWTVLDDVIDSVVKNVPVLDAIQDVAPDAGYRVHGLKIAREPRRYSGRTALRAPISVHEPKQPVDVDSALTFSMEGYVGPQKAASLVPFAWAPGWNSPQSWNKYQDEVGGHLKGGDSGIRLFDRLPKRPARSYVAPSAVMSHPESFRLVPMHHIFASGEFTIKTPAMESRIPEAAFALGEQDAARLNLKDGASLKVQAGETTVSLPVQVIEYLPAGYIGYPVGLAPTISLAEPVSVAVGV
;
A
#
# COMPACT_ATOMS: atom_id res chain seq x y z
N MET A 1 0.81 -30.70 -15.76
CA MET A 1 1.34 -31.66 -14.77
C MET A 1 2.48 -32.44 -15.40
N ALA A 2 3.59 -32.52 -14.69
CA ALA A 2 4.76 -33.30 -15.03
C ALA A 2 5.23 -34.03 -13.76
N THR A 3 5.71 -35.27 -13.90
CA THR A 3 6.33 -36.00 -12.80
C THR A 3 7.83 -35.73 -12.81
N ILE A 4 8.36 -35.18 -11.73
CA ILE A 4 9.82 -35.04 -11.51
C ILE A 4 10.27 -35.98 -10.40
N HIS A 5 11.51 -36.46 -10.49
CA HIS A 5 12.13 -37.33 -9.50
C HIS A 5 13.31 -36.61 -8.86
N VAL A 6 13.23 -36.36 -7.56
CA VAL A 6 14.24 -35.63 -6.80
C VAL A 6 14.73 -36.53 -5.67
N ASP A 7 16.03 -36.85 -5.68
CA ASP A 7 16.68 -37.69 -4.66
C ASP A 7 15.92 -39.01 -4.41
N GLY A 8 15.47 -39.65 -5.51
CA GLY A 8 14.76 -40.93 -5.50
C GLY A 8 13.26 -40.84 -5.15
N LYS A 9 12.71 -39.64 -4.92
CA LYS A 9 11.27 -39.43 -4.65
C LYS A 9 10.59 -38.77 -5.84
N SER A 10 9.37 -39.22 -6.15
CA SER A 10 8.57 -38.67 -7.26
C SER A 10 7.62 -37.58 -6.77
N TYR A 11 7.48 -36.52 -7.55
CA TYR A 11 6.62 -35.38 -7.26
C TYR A 11 5.88 -34.93 -8.52
N GLU A 12 4.62 -34.52 -8.35
CA GLU A 12 3.82 -33.89 -9.39
C GLU A 12 3.98 -32.38 -9.33
N VAL A 13 4.30 -31.75 -10.46
CA VAL A 13 4.55 -30.31 -10.57
C VAL A 13 3.92 -29.70 -11.82
N ASP A 14 3.87 -28.37 -11.89
CA ASP A 14 3.58 -27.69 -13.15
C ASP A 14 4.80 -27.69 -14.08
N GLY A 15 4.65 -28.32 -15.24
CA GLY A 15 5.70 -28.41 -16.26
C GLY A 15 5.96 -27.11 -17.01
N SER A 16 5.15 -26.06 -16.79
CA SER A 16 5.39 -24.72 -17.33
C SER A 16 6.50 -23.97 -16.59
N GLU A 17 6.76 -24.34 -15.33
CA GLU A 17 7.72 -23.69 -14.45
C GLU A 17 9.17 -24.14 -14.73
N ASN A 18 10.10 -23.38 -14.15
CA ASN A 18 11.48 -23.84 -14.04
C ASN A 18 11.63 -24.78 -12.84
N LEU A 19 12.64 -25.64 -12.90
CA LEU A 19 12.89 -26.68 -11.92
C LEU A 19 13.19 -26.13 -10.51
N LEU A 20 13.79 -24.94 -10.40
CA LEU A 20 14.02 -24.29 -9.10
C LEU A 20 12.69 -23.95 -8.43
N GLN A 21 11.80 -23.26 -9.15
CA GLN A 21 10.48 -22.88 -8.65
C GLN A 21 9.68 -24.10 -8.22
N ALA A 22 9.61 -25.13 -9.07
CA ALA A 22 8.93 -26.37 -8.76
C ALA A 22 9.46 -27.04 -7.47
N CYS A 23 10.79 -27.13 -7.31
CA CYS A 23 11.39 -27.69 -6.10
C CYS A 23 11.07 -26.85 -4.85
N LEU A 24 11.15 -25.53 -4.94
CA LEU A 24 10.83 -24.63 -3.83
C LEU A 24 9.36 -24.71 -3.43
N SER A 25 8.44 -24.83 -4.40
CA SER A 25 6.99 -25.04 -4.18
C SER A 25 6.71 -26.34 -3.41
N LEU A 26 7.48 -27.40 -3.69
CA LEU A 26 7.43 -28.66 -2.94
C LEU A 26 8.06 -28.56 -1.53
N GLY A 27 8.64 -27.41 -1.18
CA GLY A 27 9.32 -27.18 0.09
C GLY A 27 10.77 -27.67 0.12
N LEU A 28 11.30 -28.19 -0.99
CA LEU A 28 12.69 -28.63 -1.11
C LEU A 28 13.64 -27.44 -1.13
N ASP A 29 14.79 -27.57 -0.48
CA ASP A 29 15.76 -26.48 -0.34
C ASP A 29 16.83 -26.55 -1.43
N ILE A 30 16.81 -25.56 -2.34
CA ILE A 30 17.87 -25.34 -3.33
C ILE A 30 18.37 -23.90 -3.15
N PRO A 31 19.68 -23.69 -2.86
CA PRO A 31 20.26 -22.37 -2.76
C PRO A 31 20.10 -21.50 -4.03
N TYR A 32 19.77 -20.22 -3.91
CA TYR A 32 19.63 -19.31 -5.07
C TYR A 32 19.94 -17.84 -4.73
N PHE A 33 20.27 -17.04 -5.75
CA PHE A 33 20.40 -15.58 -5.62
C PHE A 33 19.81 -14.78 -6.78
N CYS A 34 20.12 -15.08 -8.04
CA CYS A 34 19.71 -14.21 -9.15
C CYS A 34 18.23 -14.37 -9.58
N TRP A 35 17.60 -15.47 -9.20
CA TRP A 35 16.18 -15.72 -9.47
C TRP A 35 15.30 -15.03 -8.42
N HIS A 36 14.15 -14.52 -8.82
CA HIS A 36 13.09 -14.02 -7.93
C HIS A 36 11.73 -14.34 -8.57
N PRO A 37 10.69 -14.72 -7.81
CA PRO A 37 9.39 -15.12 -8.37
C PRO A 37 8.82 -14.10 -9.36
N SER A 38 8.78 -12.82 -8.99
CA SER A 38 8.25 -11.75 -9.87
C SER A 38 9.21 -11.25 -10.96
N LEU A 39 10.47 -11.69 -10.98
CA LEU A 39 11.45 -11.18 -11.95
C LEU A 39 11.86 -12.26 -12.96
N GLY A 40 11.72 -13.54 -12.63
CA GLY A 40 12.23 -14.66 -13.41
C GLY A 40 13.73 -14.92 -13.19
N SER A 41 14.37 -15.62 -14.13
CA SER A 41 15.77 -16.05 -14.06
C SER A 41 16.68 -15.38 -15.09
N VAL A 42 17.96 -15.25 -14.72
CA VAL A 42 19.06 -14.87 -15.62
C VAL A 42 20.28 -15.81 -15.53
N GLY A 43 20.21 -16.86 -14.70
CA GLY A 43 21.30 -17.84 -14.56
C GLY A 43 22.65 -17.28 -14.10
N SER A 44 22.69 -16.07 -13.52
CA SER A 44 23.95 -15.38 -13.18
C SER A 44 24.69 -16.02 -12.00
N CYS A 45 23.98 -16.31 -10.90
CA CYS A 45 24.65 -16.68 -9.64
C CYS A 45 25.18 -18.11 -9.57
N ARG A 46 24.68 -19.03 -10.42
CA ARG A 46 25.02 -20.47 -10.44
C ARG A 46 24.77 -21.25 -9.13
N GLN A 47 24.15 -20.62 -8.13
CA GLN A 47 23.93 -21.21 -6.82
C GLN A 47 22.87 -22.33 -6.81
N CYS A 48 21.97 -22.36 -7.80
CA CYS A 48 20.89 -23.34 -7.92
C CYS A 48 21.32 -24.61 -8.69
N ALA A 49 22.60 -24.96 -8.62
CA ALA A 49 23.14 -26.13 -9.31
C ALA A 49 22.57 -27.42 -8.70
N VAL A 50 22.13 -28.33 -9.56
CA VAL A 50 21.67 -29.69 -9.24
C VAL A 50 22.26 -30.66 -10.26
N THR A 51 22.40 -31.93 -9.88
CA THR A 51 22.82 -32.99 -10.80
C THR A 51 21.59 -33.55 -11.49
N GLN A 52 21.53 -33.47 -12.81
CA GLN A 52 20.45 -34.04 -13.63
C GLN A 52 20.90 -35.32 -14.31
N TYR A 53 20.08 -36.36 -14.23
CA TYR A 53 20.31 -37.66 -14.84
C TYR A 53 19.43 -37.84 -16.07
N ALA A 54 19.91 -38.61 -17.05
CA ALA A 54 19.16 -38.88 -18.27
C ALA A 54 17.93 -39.78 -18.04
N ASN A 55 18.01 -40.69 -17.08
CA ASN A 55 17.01 -41.69 -16.71
C ASN A 55 17.33 -42.26 -15.30
N PRO A 56 16.50 -43.15 -14.72
CA PRO A 56 16.77 -43.75 -13.40
C PRO A 56 18.08 -44.54 -13.31
N GLU A 57 18.58 -45.08 -14.42
CA GLU A 57 19.77 -45.94 -14.46
C GLU A 57 21.08 -45.16 -14.65
N ASP A 58 21.01 -43.87 -15.00
CA ASP A 58 22.17 -43.00 -15.17
C ASP A 58 22.77 -42.66 -13.80
N THR A 59 24.03 -43.04 -13.61
CA THR A 59 24.79 -42.79 -12.38
C THR A 59 25.82 -41.68 -12.52
N ARG A 60 26.01 -41.14 -13.74
CA ARG A 60 26.98 -40.08 -14.01
C ARG A 60 26.35 -38.71 -13.84
N GLY A 61 25.16 -38.52 -14.43
CA GLY A 61 24.47 -37.24 -14.45
C GLY A 61 25.31 -36.09 -15.04
N ARG A 62 24.76 -34.87 -14.94
CA ARG A 62 25.45 -33.62 -15.28
C ARG A 62 24.95 -32.47 -14.41
N LEU A 63 25.83 -31.54 -14.08
CA LEU A 63 25.43 -30.30 -13.41
C LEU A 63 24.59 -29.41 -14.33
N VAL A 64 23.42 -29.01 -13.85
CA VAL A 64 22.55 -28.04 -14.51
C VAL A 64 22.10 -26.96 -13.52
N MET A 65 21.71 -25.80 -14.03
CA MET A 65 21.15 -24.73 -13.22
C MET A 65 19.63 -24.87 -13.22
N SER A 66 19.05 -25.25 -12.08
CA SER A 66 17.60 -25.51 -11.97
C SER A 66 16.73 -24.30 -12.35
N CYS A 67 17.19 -23.07 -12.11
CA CYS A 67 16.47 -21.85 -12.51
C CYS A 67 16.46 -21.58 -14.03
N MET A 68 17.26 -22.31 -14.81
CA MET A 68 17.33 -22.21 -16.28
C MET A 68 16.88 -23.51 -16.96
N THR A 69 16.38 -24.47 -16.18
CA THR A 69 15.99 -25.80 -16.66
C THR A 69 14.48 -25.96 -16.46
N PRO A 70 13.70 -26.37 -17.48
CA PRO A 70 12.26 -26.59 -17.34
C PRO A 70 11.97 -27.82 -16.47
N ALA A 71 10.84 -27.83 -15.77
CA ALA A 71 10.37 -28.96 -14.97
C ALA A 71 9.61 -29.99 -15.81
N THR A 72 10.26 -30.59 -16.82
CA THR A 72 9.62 -31.52 -17.76
C THR A 72 9.31 -32.90 -17.14
N ASP A 73 8.36 -33.62 -17.73
CA ASP A 73 7.98 -34.96 -17.30
C ASP A 73 9.14 -35.96 -17.36
N ASN A 74 9.22 -36.84 -16.37
CA ASN A 74 10.33 -37.79 -16.15
C ASN A 74 11.71 -37.13 -16.04
N THR A 75 11.77 -35.94 -15.41
CA THR A 75 13.06 -35.32 -15.07
C THR A 75 13.63 -35.95 -13.80
N TYR A 76 14.86 -36.47 -13.86
CA TYR A 76 15.57 -37.04 -12.71
C TYR A 76 16.66 -36.09 -12.24
N ILE A 77 16.61 -35.64 -11.00
CA ILE A 77 17.65 -34.82 -10.38
C ILE A 77 18.04 -35.32 -9.01
N SER A 78 19.24 -34.94 -8.59
CA SER A 78 19.67 -34.98 -7.19
C SER A 78 20.11 -33.59 -6.74
N ILE A 79 19.55 -33.16 -5.60
CA ILE A 79 19.97 -31.96 -4.89
C ILE A 79 21.13 -32.29 -3.94
N GLU A 80 21.17 -33.52 -3.43
CA GLU A 80 22.14 -33.98 -2.43
C GLU A 80 23.44 -34.56 -3.04
N ASP A 81 23.48 -34.74 -4.36
CA ASP A 81 24.66 -35.24 -5.06
C ASP A 81 25.93 -34.45 -4.71
N LYS A 82 27.02 -35.18 -4.51
CA LYS A 82 28.27 -34.65 -3.98
C LYS A 82 28.84 -33.55 -4.88
N GLU A 83 28.79 -33.73 -6.20
CA GLU A 83 29.33 -32.75 -7.14
C GLU A 83 28.52 -31.43 -7.07
N ALA A 84 27.19 -31.52 -6.97
CA ALA A 84 26.31 -30.36 -6.83
C ALA A 84 26.49 -29.63 -5.49
N VAL A 85 26.70 -30.36 -4.38
CA VAL A 85 27.02 -29.78 -3.07
C VAL A 85 28.36 -29.03 -3.11
N GLU A 86 29.43 -29.69 -3.56
CA GLU A 86 30.79 -29.09 -3.64
C GLU A 86 30.83 -27.88 -4.58
N PHE A 87 30.08 -27.93 -5.69
CA PHE A 87 29.96 -26.81 -6.62
C PHE A 87 29.31 -25.59 -5.95
N ARG A 88 28.20 -25.79 -5.23
CA ARG A 88 27.50 -24.71 -4.51
C ARG A 88 28.33 -24.08 -3.41
N GLU A 89 29.09 -24.90 -2.66
CA GLU A 89 30.04 -24.41 -1.65
C GLU A 89 31.14 -23.55 -2.28
N SER A 90 31.69 -23.99 -3.41
CA SER A 90 32.72 -23.25 -4.16
C SER A 90 32.23 -21.89 -4.67
N VAL A 91 30.97 -21.81 -5.13
CA VAL A 91 30.36 -20.55 -5.56
C VAL A 91 30.27 -19.56 -4.39
N VAL A 92 29.84 -20.02 -3.20
CA VAL A 92 29.79 -19.16 -2.00
C VAL A 92 31.19 -18.68 -1.62
N GLU A 93 32.22 -19.54 -1.66
CA GLU A 93 33.60 -19.10 -1.44
C GLU A 93 34.02 -17.99 -2.41
N PHE A 94 33.65 -18.09 -3.70
CA PHE A 94 33.94 -17.04 -4.68
C PHE A 94 33.26 -15.72 -4.33
N LEU A 95 32.00 -15.73 -3.88
CA LEU A 95 31.31 -14.53 -3.40
C LEU A 95 32.04 -13.90 -2.19
N MET A 96 32.54 -14.73 -1.27
CA MET A 96 33.29 -14.30 -0.09
C MET A 96 34.70 -13.73 -0.41
N THR A 97 35.16 -13.83 -1.66
CA THR A 97 36.41 -13.19 -2.10
C THR A 97 36.38 -11.69 -1.84
N ASN A 98 35.25 -11.04 -2.14
CA ASN A 98 35.09 -9.59 -2.05
C ASN A 98 34.03 -9.12 -1.06
N HIS A 99 33.06 -9.96 -0.67
CA HIS A 99 32.03 -9.57 0.30
C HIS A 99 32.67 -9.18 1.64
N PRO A 100 32.35 -8.03 2.25
CA PRO A 100 32.97 -7.58 3.49
C PRO A 100 32.47 -8.43 4.68
N HIS A 101 33.28 -8.55 5.72
CA HIS A 101 32.93 -9.34 6.91
C HIS A 101 32.10 -8.50 7.90
N ASP A 102 31.07 -7.83 7.38
CA ASP A 102 30.29 -6.85 8.13
C ASP A 102 29.11 -7.48 8.87
N CYS A 103 28.85 -8.78 8.76
CA CYS A 103 27.66 -9.43 9.34
C CYS A 103 27.32 -8.99 10.78
N PRO A 104 28.30 -8.77 11.71
CA PRO A 104 28.00 -8.32 13.08
C PRO A 104 27.53 -6.86 13.20
N VAL A 105 27.73 -6.03 12.19
CA VAL A 105 27.41 -4.58 12.18
C VAL A 105 26.48 -4.17 11.03
N CYS A 106 26.32 -5.03 10.02
CA CYS A 106 25.41 -4.87 8.88
C CYS A 106 23.97 -4.98 9.35
N GLU A 107 23.13 -4.02 9.00
CA GLU A 107 21.75 -3.90 9.46
C GLU A 107 20.87 -5.08 8.99
N GLU A 108 21.21 -5.68 7.85
CA GLU A 108 20.56 -6.88 7.30
C GLU A 108 20.92 -8.19 8.02
N GLY A 109 21.77 -8.18 9.04
CA GLY A 109 22.10 -9.41 9.78
C GLY A 109 20.84 -10.07 10.36
N GLY A 110 20.60 -11.34 10.04
CA GLY A 110 19.35 -12.06 10.36
C GLY A 110 18.18 -11.83 9.41
N HIS A 111 18.35 -10.96 8.42
CA HIS A 111 17.39 -10.68 7.36
C HIS A 111 18.00 -10.91 5.96
N CYS A 112 19.30 -11.18 5.89
CA CYS A 112 20.11 -11.35 4.70
C CYS A 112 19.99 -12.76 4.08
N HIS A 113 19.55 -12.83 2.83
CA HIS A 113 19.43 -14.09 2.10
C HIS A 113 20.79 -14.75 1.82
N LEU A 114 21.86 -13.98 1.60
CA LEU A 114 23.23 -14.51 1.50
C LEU A 114 23.66 -15.25 2.78
N GLN A 115 23.24 -14.80 3.96
CA GLN A 115 23.52 -15.52 5.19
C GLN A 115 22.80 -16.87 5.23
N ASP A 116 21.50 -16.90 4.90
CA ASP A 116 20.73 -18.14 4.84
C ASP A 116 21.38 -19.14 3.87
N MET A 117 21.74 -18.71 2.66
CA MET A 117 22.34 -19.58 1.66
C MET A 117 23.75 -20.05 2.05
N THR A 118 24.55 -19.21 2.71
CA THR A 118 25.90 -19.58 3.18
C THR A 118 25.83 -20.67 4.25
N VAL A 119 24.88 -20.55 5.18
CA VAL A 119 24.64 -21.58 6.20
C VAL A 119 24.15 -22.87 5.54
N MET A 120 23.21 -22.77 4.60
CA MET A 120 22.65 -23.91 3.88
C MET A 120 23.71 -24.71 3.10
N THR A 121 24.72 -24.04 2.53
CA THR A 121 25.82 -24.71 1.81
C THR A 121 26.95 -25.20 2.71
N GLY A 122 26.98 -24.82 3.99
CA GLY A 122 28.01 -25.26 4.93
C GLY A 122 29.38 -24.60 4.77
N HIS A 123 29.48 -23.48 4.05
CA HIS A 123 30.77 -22.81 3.81
C HIS A 123 31.31 -22.15 5.09
N ASP A 124 32.52 -22.52 5.52
CA ASP A 124 33.14 -22.04 6.77
C ASP A 124 34.53 -21.38 6.60
N ARG A 125 35.17 -21.52 5.44
CA ARG A 125 36.59 -21.13 5.24
C ARG A 125 36.86 -20.46 3.91
N ARG A 126 37.57 -19.34 3.93
CA ARG A 126 38.10 -18.64 2.75
C ARG A 126 39.57 -18.96 2.51
N ARG A 127 39.92 -19.43 1.31
CA ARG A 127 41.32 -19.67 0.90
C ARG A 127 42.01 -18.44 0.31
N TYR A 128 41.25 -17.50 -0.24
CA TYR A 128 41.78 -16.26 -0.83
C TYR A 128 42.42 -15.36 0.24
N ARG A 129 43.66 -14.92 0.01
CA ARG A 129 44.48 -14.16 0.99
C ARG A 129 44.79 -12.72 0.62
N PHE A 130 44.35 -12.25 -0.55
CA PHE A 130 44.63 -10.88 -1.01
C PHE A 130 43.57 -9.88 -0.55
N THR A 131 43.84 -8.61 -0.83
CA THR A 131 42.96 -7.47 -0.53
C THR A 131 41.62 -7.59 -1.25
N LYS A 132 40.54 -7.24 -0.56
CA LYS A 132 39.18 -7.18 -1.14
C LYS A 132 39.04 -5.91 -1.98
N ARG A 133 38.20 -5.95 -3.03
CA ARG A 133 37.82 -4.75 -3.77
C ARG A 133 37.11 -3.75 -2.85
N THR A 134 37.21 -2.46 -3.19
CA THR A 134 36.45 -1.40 -2.54
C THR A 134 35.72 -0.54 -3.57
N HIS A 135 34.51 -0.12 -3.19
CA HIS A 135 33.64 0.77 -3.93
C HIS A 135 33.25 1.95 -3.03
N TYR A 136 32.97 3.09 -3.67
CA TYR A 136 32.38 4.25 -3.01
C TYR A 136 30.86 4.14 -3.05
N ASN A 137 30.22 4.48 -1.93
CA ASN A 137 28.77 4.51 -1.82
C ASN A 137 28.22 5.78 -2.47
N GLN A 138 26.95 5.72 -2.88
CA GLN A 138 26.20 6.87 -3.39
C GLN A 138 25.12 7.27 -2.39
N GLU A 139 24.78 8.55 -2.36
CA GLU A 139 23.53 9.05 -1.81
C GLU A 139 22.40 8.64 -2.78
N LEU A 140 21.34 8.01 -2.28
CA LEU A 140 20.21 7.48 -3.07
C LEU A 140 18.84 8.05 -2.64
N GLY A 141 18.83 9.12 -1.86
CA GLY A 141 17.65 9.76 -1.27
C GLY A 141 17.41 9.40 0.19
N SER A 142 16.39 9.99 0.80
CA SER A 142 16.09 9.85 2.23
C SER A 142 15.71 8.43 2.68
N PHE A 143 15.29 7.57 1.76
CA PHE A 143 14.69 6.28 2.09
C PHE A 143 15.67 5.12 2.21
N ILE A 144 16.65 5.02 1.31
CA ILE A 144 17.55 3.87 1.24
C ILE A 144 19.01 4.30 1.35
N ALA A 145 19.81 3.51 2.07
CA ALA A 145 21.25 3.65 2.12
C ALA A 145 21.90 2.70 1.12
N HIS A 146 23.12 3.03 0.71
CA HIS A 146 23.89 2.27 -0.26
C HIS A 146 25.20 1.81 0.38
N GLU A 147 25.47 0.50 0.37
CA GLU A 147 26.76 -0.09 0.75
C GLU A 147 27.24 -1.06 -0.33
N MET A 148 27.91 -0.51 -1.34
CA MET A 148 28.17 -1.22 -2.59
C MET A 148 29.23 -2.32 -2.44
N ASN A 149 30.03 -2.29 -1.38
CA ASN A 149 30.99 -3.37 -1.10
C ASN A 149 30.29 -4.70 -0.77
N ARG A 150 29.03 -4.67 -0.31
CA ARG A 150 28.24 -5.87 0.01
C ARG A 150 27.66 -6.58 -1.22
N CYS A 151 27.81 -6.02 -2.43
CA CYS A 151 27.16 -6.55 -3.62
C CYS A 151 27.78 -7.85 -4.16
N ILE A 152 26.90 -8.81 -4.47
CA ILE A 152 27.23 -10.11 -5.09
C ILE A 152 26.91 -10.18 -6.59
N ALA A 153 26.60 -9.05 -7.23
CA ALA A 153 26.28 -8.94 -8.66
C ALA A 153 25.19 -9.92 -9.14
N CYS A 154 24.10 -10.04 -8.38
CA CYS A 154 22.97 -10.92 -8.73
C CYS A 154 22.02 -10.33 -9.80
N TYR A 155 22.15 -9.03 -10.10
CA TYR A 155 21.31 -8.26 -11.04
C TYR A 155 19.82 -8.12 -10.65
N ARG A 156 19.40 -8.54 -9.45
CA ARG A 156 18.00 -8.35 -9.03
C ARG A 156 17.59 -6.87 -8.95
N CYS A 157 18.46 -6.02 -8.41
CA CYS A 157 18.16 -4.59 -8.21
C CYS A 157 17.83 -3.88 -9.52
N VAL A 158 18.67 -4.01 -10.55
CA VAL A 158 18.44 -3.34 -11.84
C VAL A 158 17.23 -3.90 -12.58
N ARG A 159 17.01 -5.23 -12.55
CA ARG A 159 15.84 -5.86 -13.17
C ARG A 159 14.54 -5.44 -12.48
N TYR A 160 14.56 -5.34 -11.17
CA TYR A 160 13.42 -4.80 -10.44
C TYR A 160 13.23 -3.31 -10.75
N TYR A 161 14.26 -2.48 -10.56
CA TYR A 161 14.11 -1.03 -10.62
C TYR A 161 13.73 -0.57 -12.04
N ASN A 162 14.43 -1.06 -13.06
CA ASN A 162 14.21 -0.63 -14.44
C ASN A 162 13.01 -1.36 -15.04
N ASP A 163 13.05 -2.69 -15.05
CA ASP A 163 12.06 -3.46 -15.79
C ASP A 163 10.74 -3.51 -15.03
N TYR A 164 10.76 -3.81 -13.72
CA TYR A 164 9.54 -4.00 -12.93
C TYR A 164 8.90 -2.67 -12.49
N ALA A 165 9.69 -1.75 -11.94
CA ALA A 165 9.22 -0.51 -11.32
C ALA A 165 9.26 0.72 -12.23
N GLY A 166 9.84 0.63 -13.44
CA GLY A 166 9.86 1.71 -14.43
C GLY A 166 10.83 2.85 -14.10
N GLY A 167 11.84 2.62 -13.26
CA GLY A 167 12.88 3.59 -12.98
C GLY A 167 13.90 3.70 -14.11
N THR A 168 14.40 4.91 -14.37
CA THR A 168 15.28 5.21 -15.52
C THR A 168 16.69 5.66 -15.12
N ASP A 169 16.90 5.92 -13.84
CA ASP A 169 18.09 6.59 -13.30
C ASP A 169 19.03 5.65 -12.52
N PHE A 170 18.88 4.33 -12.67
CA PHE A 170 19.71 3.30 -12.04
C PHE A 170 20.20 2.27 -13.06
N GLY A 171 21.44 1.81 -12.94
CA GLY A 171 22.06 0.95 -13.94
C GLY A 171 23.25 0.12 -13.44
N VAL A 172 23.89 -0.55 -14.39
CA VAL A 172 25.09 -1.37 -14.19
C VAL A 172 26.25 -0.76 -14.98
N TYR A 173 27.37 -0.52 -14.29
CA TYR A 173 28.56 0.10 -14.87
C TYR A 173 29.80 -0.78 -14.70
N ALA A 174 30.82 -0.52 -15.52
CA ALA A 174 32.09 -1.24 -15.56
C ALA A 174 31.97 -2.76 -15.82
N ASN A 175 33.04 -3.54 -15.60
CA ASN A 175 33.10 -4.96 -15.92
C ASN A 175 33.96 -5.75 -14.92
N ALA A 176 33.77 -7.08 -14.92
CA ALA A 176 34.49 -8.05 -14.08
C ALA A 176 34.47 -7.66 -12.58
N ALA A 177 35.63 -7.57 -11.93
CA ALA A 177 35.72 -7.23 -10.50
C ALA A 177 35.29 -5.78 -10.19
N ARG A 178 35.17 -4.91 -11.20
CA ARG A 178 34.83 -3.48 -11.05
C ARG A 178 33.34 -3.17 -11.25
N VAL A 179 32.51 -4.17 -11.54
CA VAL A 179 31.06 -3.98 -11.75
C VAL A 179 30.46 -3.18 -10.59
N TYR A 180 29.70 -2.15 -10.94
CA TYR A 180 29.06 -1.23 -10.02
C TYR A 180 27.57 -1.09 -10.34
N PHE A 181 26.71 -1.11 -9.32
CA PHE A 181 25.27 -0.90 -9.47
C PHE A 181 24.91 0.41 -8.77
N GLY A 182 24.27 1.33 -9.47
CA GLY A 182 24.02 2.66 -8.92
C GLY A 182 23.44 3.61 -9.95
N ARG A 183 23.47 4.90 -9.62
CA ARG A 183 23.07 5.98 -10.52
C ARG A 183 24.27 6.49 -11.32
N PRO A 184 24.07 7.16 -12.48
CA PRO A 184 25.14 7.90 -13.15
C PRO A 184 25.79 8.94 -12.20
N GLU A 185 24.96 9.62 -11.43
CA GLU A 185 25.36 10.63 -10.44
C GLU A 185 24.64 10.40 -9.11
N SER A 186 25.32 10.70 -7.99
CA SER A 186 24.77 10.56 -6.65
C SER A 186 23.54 11.47 -6.46
N GLY A 187 22.48 10.95 -5.86
CA GLY A 187 21.29 11.70 -5.51
C GLY A 187 20.06 10.81 -5.33
N THR A 188 18.91 11.42 -5.11
CA THR A 188 17.63 10.73 -4.84
C THR A 188 17.08 9.93 -6.02
N LEU A 189 16.75 8.65 -5.80
CA LEU A 189 16.09 7.79 -6.80
C LEU A 189 14.69 8.29 -7.16
N GLU A 190 14.37 8.25 -8.45
CA GLU A 190 13.15 8.82 -9.01
C GLU A 190 11.91 7.95 -8.82
N SER A 191 12.02 6.61 -8.87
CA SER A 191 10.86 5.71 -8.78
C SER A 191 10.19 5.76 -7.41
N GLU A 192 8.86 5.79 -7.39
CA GLU A 192 8.02 5.70 -6.17
C GLU A 192 8.02 4.30 -5.52
N PHE A 193 8.80 3.38 -6.06
CA PHE A 193 8.96 2.02 -5.55
C PHE A 193 10.43 1.66 -5.29
N SER A 194 11.29 2.68 -5.12
CA SER A 194 12.72 2.53 -4.89
C SER A 194 13.02 1.72 -3.61
N GLY A 195 12.15 1.83 -2.61
CA GLY A 195 12.28 1.19 -1.31
C GLY A 195 12.24 -0.33 -1.35
N ASN A 196 11.63 -0.95 -2.36
CA ASN A 196 11.65 -2.42 -2.47
C ASN A 196 13.04 -2.98 -2.75
N LEU A 197 14.02 -2.15 -3.13
CA LEU A 197 15.42 -2.57 -3.24
C LEU A 197 15.95 -3.19 -1.93
N THR A 198 15.42 -2.79 -0.76
CA THR A 198 15.82 -3.34 0.54
C THR A 198 15.39 -4.80 0.75
N GLU A 199 14.32 -5.25 0.10
CA GLU A 199 13.85 -6.65 0.19
C GLU A 199 14.20 -7.48 -1.06
N VAL A 200 14.33 -6.83 -2.22
CA VAL A 200 14.75 -7.46 -3.48
C VAL A 200 16.23 -7.88 -3.42
N CYS A 201 17.07 -7.02 -2.81
CA CYS A 201 18.48 -7.30 -2.67
C CYS A 201 18.72 -8.46 -1.68
N PRO A 202 19.45 -9.51 -2.07
CA PRO A 202 19.70 -10.65 -1.18
C PRO A 202 20.77 -10.36 -0.10
N THR A 203 21.26 -9.12 -0.02
CA THR A 203 22.39 -8.66 0.79
C THR A 203 22.15 -7.24 1.28
N GLY A 204 22.91 -6.75 2.28
CA GLY A 204 22.79 -5.37 2.78
C GLY A 204 23.41 -4.28 1.93
N VAL A 205 23.30 -4.36 0.59
CA VAL A 205 23.70 -3.28 -0.33
C VAL A 205 22.73 -2.12 -0.25
N PHE A 206 21.43 -2.42 -0.18
CA PHE A 206 20.38 -1.44 0.03
C PHE A 206 19.76 -1.73 1.38
N THR A 207 19.81 -0.75 2.29
CA THR A 207 19.21 -0.86 3.62
C THR A 207 18.21 0.27 3.82
N ASP A 208 17.19 0.02 4.65
CA ASP A 208 16.20 1.03 5.03
C ASP A 208 16.86 2.09 5.94
N LYS A 209 16.99 3.34 5.48
CA LYS A 209 17.60 4.42 6.27
C LYS A 209 16.83 4.70 7.57
N THR A 210 15.52 4.53 7.56
CA THR A 210 14.67 4.76 8.74
C THR A 210 14.95 3.73 9.83
N HIS A 211 15.27 2.50 9.43
CA HIS A 211 15.74 1.44 10.32
C HIS A 211 17.21 1.64 10.72
N SER A 212 18.10 1.90 9.76
CA SER A 212 19.56 2.03 9.97
C SER A 212 19.92 3.06 11.05
N ALA A 213 19.19 4.18 11.13
CA ALA A 213 19.44 5.22 12.13
C ALA A 213 19.37 4.72 13.58
N ARG A 214 18.57 3.67 13.83
CA ARG A 214 18.36 3.04 15.14
C ARG A 214 18.20 1.53 14.98
N TYR A 215 19.13 0.91 14.26
CA TYR A 215 18.95 -0.46 13.80
C TYR A 215 18.99 -1.46 14.96
N ASN A 216 18.27 -2.54 14.74
CA ASN A 216 18.21 -3.72 15.59
C ASN A 216 18.21 -4.96 14.69
N ARG A 217 18.25 -6.15 15.31
CA ARG A 217 18.19 -7.40 14.56
C ARG A 217 16.76 -7.81 14.31
N LYS A 218 16.52 -8.52 13.22
CA LYS A 218 15.19 -9.08 12.89
C LYS A 218 14.60 -9.86 14.07
N TRP A 219 15.42 -10.71 14.69
CA TRP A 219 15.01 -11.53 15.84
C TRP A 219 14.85 -10.75 17.16
N ASP A 220 15.20 -9.46 17.18
CA ASP A 220 14.93 -8.56 18.31
C ASP A 220 13.62 -7.77 18.12
N MET A 221 13.02 -7.79 16.93
CA MET A 221 11.79 -7.03 16.67
C MET A 221 10.54 -7.84 16.93
N GLN A 222 9.52 -7.13 17.41
CA GLN A 222 8.17 -7.61 17.52
C GLN A 222 7.35 -7.12 16.32
N TYR A 223 6.58 -8.01 15.70
CA TYR A 223 5.81 -7.72 14.49
C TYR A 223 4.34 -8.05 14.67
N ALA A 224 3.46 -7.40 13.89
CA ALA A 224 2.07 -7.82 13.75
C ALA A 224 1.65 -7.82 12.27
N PRO A 225 0.68 -8.67 11.87
CA PRO A 225 0.05 -8.53 10.57
C PRO A 225 -0.77 -7.25 10.54
N SER A 226 -0.61 -6.45 9.48
CA SER A 226 -1.30 -5.16 9.37
C SER A 226 -1.61 -4.79 7.92
N VAL A 227 -2.30 -3.67 7.75
CA VAL A 227 -2.71 -3.09 6.47
C VAL A 227 -2.14 -1.68 6.38
N CYS A 228 -1.71 -1.26 5.20
CA CYS A 228 -1.20 0.08 4.99
C CYS A 228 -2.33 1.12 5.00
N HIS A 229 -2.24 2.12 5.87
CA HIS A 229 -3.22 3.22 5.97
C HIS A 229 -2.90 4.40 5.03
N GLY A 230 -1.97 4.23 4.07
CA GLY A 230 -1.49 5.31 3.21
C GLY A 230 -2.40 5.66 2.03
N CYS A 231 -3.23 4.74 1.54
CA CYS A 231 -4.20 4.96 0.47
C CYS A 231 -5.28 3.86 0.52
N SER A 232 -6.23 3.89 -0.41
CA SER A 232 -7.33 2.93 -0.47
C SER A 232 -6.97 1.55 -1.03
N SER A 233 -5.74 1.31 -1.47
CA SER A 233 -5.33 0.02 -2.07
C SER A 233 -5.31 -1.16 -1.08
N GLY A 234 -5.10 -0.90 0.22
CA GLY A 234 -5.12 -1.94 1.25
C GLY A 234 -3.95 -2.94 1.19
N CYS A 235 -2.74 -2.50 0.84
CA CYS A 235 -1.55 -3.35 0.84
C CYS A 235 -1.27 -3.95 2.22
N ASN A 236 -0.88 -5.22 2.26
CA ASN A 236 -0.55 -5.93 3.50
C ASN A 236 0.88 -5.62 3.93
N ILE A 237 1.05 -5.29 5.21
CA ILE A 237 2.34 -4.90 5.78
C ILE A 237 2.63 -5.64 7.09
N SER A 238 3.91 -5.73 7.42
CA SER A 238 4.44 -6.30 8.66
C SER A 238 5.26 -5.22 9.38
N PRO A 239 4.61 -4.30 10.12
CA PRO A 239 5.30 -3.33 10.98
C PRO A 239 6.11 -4.05 12.07
N GLY A 240 7.39 -3.69 12.18
CA GLY A 240 8.32 -4.20 13.19
C GLY A 240 8.70 -3.12 14.19
N GLU A 241 8.60 -3.43 15.48
CA GLU A 241 8.79 -2.52 16.61
C GLU A 241 9.98 -2.94 17.49
N ARG A 242 10.60 -1.95 18.14
CA ARG A 242 11.49 -2.19 19.28
C ARG A 242 11.60 -0.97 20.20
N TYR A 243 11.37 -1.18 21.50
CA TYR A 243 11.44 -0.17 22.59
C TYR A 243 10.37 0.93 22.54
N GLY A 244 9.13 0.58 22.26
CA GLY A 244 7.99 1.47 22.08
C GLY A 244 8.00 2.27 20.77
N GLU A 245 8.87 1.91 19.81
CA GLU A 245 9.06 2.65 18.55
C GLU A 245 8.96 1.73 17.34
N LEU A 246 8.19 2.15 16.33
CA LEU A 246 8.17 1.49 15.03
C LEU A 246 9.53 1.66 14.34
N ARG A 247 10.14 0.56 13.91
CA ARG A 247 11.52 0.54 13.40
C ARG A 247 11.59 0.39 11.89
N ARG A 248 10.68 -0.41 11.32
CA ARG A 248 10.58 -0.64 9.88
C ARG A 248 9.22 -1.23 9.52
N ILE A 249 8.87 -1.14 8.24
CA ILE A 249 7.70 -1.80 7.68
C ILE A 249 8.17 -2.74 6.57
N GLU A 250 7.90 -4.03 6.74
CA GLU A 250 8.14 -5.06 5.72
C GLU A 250 6.90 -5.31 4.88
N ASN A 251 7.11 -5.75 3.64
CA ASN A 251 6.04 -6.29 2.82
C ASN A 251 5.52 -7.61 3.41
N ARG A 252 4.24 -7.64 3.77
CA ARG A 252 3.56 -8.89 4.13
C ARG A 252 2.94 -9.48 2.87
N PHE A 253 3.31 -10.71 2.56
CA PHE A 253 2.84 -11.35 1.33
C PHE A 253 1.32 -11.50 1.34
N ASN A 254 0.69 -11.08 0.24
CA ASN A 254 -0.70 -11.35 -0.06
C ASN A 254 -0.80 -11.59 -1.57
N GLY A 255 -1.17 -12.82 -1.93
CA GLY A 255 -1.24 -13.28 -3.31
C GLY A 255 -2.36 -12.65 -4.12
N GLU A 256 -3.29 -11.87 -3.55
CA GLU A 256 -4.34 -11.15 -4.29
C GLU A 256 -4.13 -9.63 -4.33
N VAL A 257 -3.26 -9.10 -3.45
CA VAL A 257 -3.08 -7.64 -3.26
C VAL A 257 -1.70 -7.16 -3.73
N ASN A 258 -0.69 -7.22 -2.86
CA ASN A 258 0.61 -6.57 -3.07
C ASN A 258 1.76 -7.55 -3.41
N GLN A 259 1.53 -8.86 -3.29
CA GLN A 259 2.56 -9.89 -3.43
C GLN A 259 3.83 -9.56 -2.66
N TYR A 260 4.90 -9.13 -3.35
CA TYR A 260 6.23 -8.88 -2.80
C TYR A 260 6.58 -7.39 -2.69
N PHE A 261 5.70 -6.46 -3.11
CA PHE A 261 6.09 -5.06 -3.33
C PHE A 261 5.15 -4.04 -2.67
N LEU A 262 5.75 -3.01 -2.06
CA LEU A 262 5.07 -1.83 -1.51
C LEU A 262 5.47 -0.57 -2.28
N CYS A 263 4.65 0.48 -2.27
CA CYS A 263 5.12 1.81 -2.64
C CYS A 263 5.95 2.44 -1.51
N ASP A 264 6.79 3.42 -1.85
CA ASP A 264 7.65 4.11 -0.88
C ASP A 264 6.82 4.81 0.21
N LYS A 265 5.64 5.35 -0.14
CA LYS A 265 4.67 5.87 0.82
C LYS A 265 4.27 4.84 1.87
N GLY A 266 3.94 3.62 1.43
CA GLY A 266 3.49 2.56 2.33
C GLY A 266 4.62 1.98 3.20
N ARG A 267 5.85 1.95 2.65
CA ARG A 267 7.03 1.42 3.35
C ARG A 267 7.60 2.39 4.38
N PHE A 268 7.78 3.66 4.01
CA PHE A 268 8.48 4.63 4.86
C PHE A 268 7.53 5.64 5.54
N GLY A 269 6.23 5.63 5.20
CA GLY A 269 5.25 6.59 5.70
C GLY A 269 4.69 6.33 7.10
N GLY A 270 5.17 5.31 7.82
CA GLY A 270 4.73 4.98 9.18
C GLY A 270 5.38 5.81 10.29
N GLY A 271 6.36 6.67 9.96
CA GLY A 271 7.18 7.38 10.94
C GLY A 271 6.40 8.37 11.83
N TYR A 272 5.22 8.84 11.40
CA TYR A 272 4.37 9.70 12.22
C TYR A 272 3.98 9.07 13.56
N VAL A 273 3.91 7.74 13.65
CA VAL A 273 3.63 6.99 14.90
C VAL A 273 4.72 7.27 15.95
N ASN A 274 5.96 7.54 15.55
CA ASN A 274 7.05 7.76 16.50
C ASN A 274 7.18 9.22 16.97
N ARG A 275 6.32 10.13 16.51
CA ARG A 275 6.46 11.54 16.88
C ARG A 275 6.18 11.75 18.36
N GLU A 276 6.94 12.67 18.95
CA GLU A 276 6.87 13.01 20.37
C GLU A 276 5.69 13.94 20.69
N ASP A 277 5.22 14.71 19.72
CA ASP A 277 4.13 15.68 19.86
C ASP A 277 2.73 15.04 19.86
N ARG A 278 2.63 13.72 19.72
CA ARG A 278 1.34 13.00 19.73
C ARG A 278 0.69 13.06 21.12
N PRO A 279 -0.65 13.14 21.21
CA PRO A 279 -1.35 12.92 22.46
C PRO A 279 -1.20 11.45 22.92
N ARG A 280 -0.42 11.24 23.98
CA ARG A 280 -0.16 9.91 24.59
C ARG A 280 -0.98 9.63 25.86
N GLN A 281 -1.65 10.66 26.36
CA GLN A 281 -2.49 10.66 27.55
C GLN A 281 -3.70 11.56 27.27
N PRO A 282 -4.84 11.36 27.97
CA PRO A 282 -5.97 12.28 27.89
C PRO A 282 -5.56 13.70 28.32
N GLN A 283 -6.14 14.70 27.67
CA GLN A 283 -5.82 16.10 27.91
C GLN A 283 -7.09 16.93 28.04
N PHE A 284 -7.08 17.87 28.98
CA PHE A 284 -7.96 19.03 28.96
C PHE A 284 -7.22 20.19 28.31
N ARG A 285 -7.93 20.91 27.44
CA ARG A 285 -7.39 21.98 26.64
C ARG A 285 -8.24 23.24 26.83
N SER A 286 -7.57 24.38 26.91
CA SER A 286 -8.21 25.69 26.98
C SER A 286 -7.31 26.71 26.27
N GLY A 287 -7.68 27.03 25.03
CA GLY A 287 -6.81 27.78 24.13
C GLY A 287 -5.48 27.06 23.92
N THR A 288 -4.37 27.73 24.26
CA THR A 288 -3.02 27.14 24.13
C THR A 288 -2.59 26.31 25.34
N SER A 289 -3.38 26.30 26.42
CA SER A 289 -3.06 25.53 27.62
C SER A 289 -3.47 24.07 27.44
N VAL A 290 -2.53 23.15 27.67
CA VAL A 290 -2.76 21.70 27.60
C VAL A 290 -2.42 21.10 28.96
N THR A 291 -3.40 20.47 29.60
CA THR A 291 -3.23 19.78 30.88
C THR A 291 -3.52 18.30 30.70
N THR A 292 -2.51 17.46 30.93
CA THR A 292 -2.69 16.02 30.93
C THR A 292 -3.42 15.54 32.17
N VAL A 293 -4.35 14.60 32.02
CA VAL A 293 -5.21 14.08 33.09
C VAL A 293 -5.28 12.56 33.11
N SER A 294 -5.80 11.99 34.20
CA SER A 294 -6.00 10.54 34.29
C SER A 294 -7.16 10.07 33.39
N VAL A 295 -7.19 8.76 33.12
CA VAL A 295 -8.28 8.10 32.38
C VAL A 295 -9.63 8.37 33.04
N ASP A 296 -9.73 8.22 34.36
CA ASP A 296 -10.97 8.40 35.11
C ASP A 296 -11.44 9.86 35.05
N GLN A 297 -10.54 10.82 35.25
CA GLN A 297 -10.86 12.25 35.15
C GLN A 297 -11.38 12.62 33.75
N ALA A 298 -10.75 12.08 32.70
CA ALA A 298 -11.18 12.32 31.34
C ALA A 298 -12.57 11.71 31.06
N LEU A 299 -12.81 10.47 31.49
CA LEU A 299 -14.11 9.81 31.33
C LEU A 299 -15.21 10.55 32.10
N ASP A 300 -14.98 10.88 33.37
CA ASP A 300 -15.95 11.60 34.21
C ASP A 300 -16.31 12.96 33.59
N GLN A 301 -15.31 13.70 33.10
CA GLN A 301 -15.53 14.97 32.45
C GLN A 301 -16.32 14.81 31.14
N VAL A 302 -15.95 13.85 30.28
CA VAL A 302 -16.65 13.63 29.01
C VAL A 302 -18.08 13.15 29.25
N ILE A 303 -18.30 12.19 30.15
CA ILE A 303 -19.65 11.70 30.50
C ILE A 303 -20.50 12.86 31.04
N SER A 304 -19.96 13.68 31.95
CA SER A 304 -20.64 14.86 32.48
C SER A 304 -21.01 15.87 31.37
N THR A 305 -20.08 16.13 30.44
CA THR A 305 -20.31 17.02 29.29
C THR A 305 -21.41 16.50 28.35
N LEU A 306 -21.49 15.18 28.16
CA LEU A 306 -22.44 14.54 27.24
C LEU A 306 -23.83 14.30 27.85
N GLN A 307 -23.94 14.23 29.20
CA GLN A 307 -25.17 13.84 29.89
C GLN A 307 -26.35 14.77 29.59
N GLY A 308 -27.42 14.22 29.00
CA GLY A 308 -28.65 14.97 28.69
C GLY A 308 -28.51 15.98 27.55
N LYS A 309 -27.45 15.87 26.73
CA LYS A 309 -27.14 16.77 25.61
C LYS A 309 -27.37 16.08 24.26
N LYS A 310 -27.62 16.87 23.21
CA LYS A 310 -27.62 16.36 21.83
C LYS A 310 -26.19 16.32 21.30
N ILE A 311 -25.71 15.13 20.97
CA ILE A 311 -24.32 14.89 20.58
C ILE A 311 -24.24 14.69 19.08
N LEU A 312 -23.37 15.42 18.39
CA LEU A 312 -22.97 15.14 17.02
C LEU A 312 -21.69 14.29 17.02
N GLY A 313 -21.73 13.11 16.42
CA GLY A 313 -20.55 12.26 16.23
C GLY A 313 -19.99 12.42 14.82
N VAL A 314 -18.72 12.76 14.69
CA VAL A 314 -18.02 12.88 13.41
C VAL A 314 -17.01 11.74 13.27
N GLY A 315 -17.33 10.77 12.42
CA GLY A 315 -16.48 9.61 12.12
C GLY A 315 -15.29 9.93 11.23
N SER A 316 -14.62 8.87 10.75
CA SER A 316 -13.43 9.01 9.92
C SER A 316 -13.12 7.79 9.06
N PRO A 317 -12.68 8.00 7.81
CA PRO A 317 -12.13 6.94 6.97
C PRO A 317 -10.69 6.53 7.36
N ARG A 318 -10.06 7.21 8.33
CA ARG A 318 -8.77 6.80 8.93
C ARG A 318 -8.96 5.76 10.04
N ALA A 319 -10.10 5.83 10.73
CA ALA A 319 -10.46 4.95 11.84
C ALA A 319 -10.98 3.59 11.36
N SER A 320 -10.94 2.60 12.23
CA SER A 320 -11.49 1.27 11.97
C SER A 320 -13.01 1.28 11.84
N LEU A 321 -13.57 0.22 11.25
CA LEU A 321 -15.01 -0.01 11.24
C LEU A 321 -15.59 -0.05 12.66
N GLU A 322 -14.89 -0.71 13.58
CA GLU A 322 -15.30 -0.87 14.98
C GLU A 322 -15.37 0.46 15.72
N SER A 323 -14.38 1.35 15.51
CA SER A 323 -14.38 2.69 16.12
C SER A 323 -15.49 3.59 15.56
N ASN A 324 -15.70 3.58 14.24
CA ASN A 324 -16.81 4.32 13.62
C ASN A 324 -18.18 3.80 14.09
N PHE A 325 -18.33 2.48 14.18
CA PHE A 325 -19.54 1.85 14.70
C PHE A 325 -19.79 2.23 16.17
N ALA A 326 -18.77 2.17 17.03
CA ALA A 326 -18.89 2.57 18.43
C ALA A 326 -19.34 4.04 18.58
N LEU A 327 -18.85 4.94 17.73
CA LEU A 327 -19.30 6.34 17.72
C LEU A 327 -20.77 6.45 17.31
N ARG A 328 -21.17 5.71 16.27
CA ARG A 328 -22.56 5.66 15.80
C ARG A 328 -23.52 5.13 16.86
N GLU A 329 -23.13 4.12 17.63
CA GLU A 329 -23.92 3.59 18.74
C GLU A 329 -24.01 4.56 19.94
N LEU A 330 -22.95 5.35 20.16
CA LEU A 330 -22.93 6.40 21.19
C LEU A 330 -23.91 7.54 20.87
N VAL A 331 -23.90 8.05 19.63
CA VAL A 331 -24.66 9.27 19.25
C VAL A 331 -26.01 8.99 18.57
N GLY A 332 -26.21 7.76 18.11
CA GLY A 332 -27.35 7.35 17.28
C GLY A 332 -27.13 7.64 15.80
N GLN A 333 -27.75 6.83 14.93
CA GLN A 333 -27.57 6.91 13.48
C GLN A 333 -27.87 8.31 12.89
N ASP A 334 -28.90 8.99 13.40
CA ASP A 334 -29.33 10.31 12.89
C ASP A 334 -28.36 11.45 13.27
N ASN A 335 -27.46 11.24 14.23
CA ASN A 335 -26.45 12.21 14.64
C ASN A 335 -25.02 11.75 14.30
N PHE A 336 -24.87 10.69 13.50
CA PHE A 336 -23.58 10.19 13.06
C PHE A 336 -23.24 10.73 11.67
N SER A 337 -22.09 11.38 11.57
CA SER A 337 -21.48 11.79 10.31
C SER A 337 -20.35 10.85 9.92
N THR A 338 -20.19 10.62 8.62
CA THR A 338 -19.02 9.98 8.03
C THR A 338 -17.75 10.85 8.16
N GLY A 339 -17.88 12.13 8.51
CA GLY A 339 -16.74 13.03 8.68
C GLY A 339 -16.03 13.40 7.37
N ILE A 340 -16.65 13.18 6.22
CA ILE A 340 -16.17 13.62 4.91
C ILE A 340 -17.16 14.63 4.30
N SER A 341 -16.67 15.43 3.36
CA SER A 341 -17.50 16.42 2.67
C SER A 341 -18.62 15.75 1.87
N GLN A 342 -19.73 16.44 1.64
CA GLN A 342 -20.86 15.92 0.85
C GLN A 342 -20.42 15.49 -0.55
N LYS A 343 -19.52 16.27 -1.16
CA LYS A 343 -18.99 15.96 -2.49
C LYS A 343 -18.20 14.65 -2.51
N GLU A 344 -17.31 14.47 -1.54
CA GLU A 344 -16.53 13.24 -1.38
C GLU A 344 -17.43 12.04 -1.07
N GLN A 345 -18.38 12.21 -0.14
CA GLN A 345 -19.32 11.16 0.23
C GLN A 345 -20.14 10.67 -0.97
N ASN A 346 -20.71 11.59 -1.76
CA ASN A 346 -21.48 11.24 -2.95
C ASN A 346 -20.67 10.41 -3.96
N LEU A 347 -19.38 10.73 -4.13
CA LEU A 347 -18.50 10.01 -5.06
C LEU A 347 -18.16 8.60 -4.56
N VAL A 348 -17.85 8.45 -3.27
CA VAL A 348 -17.54 7.13 -2.68
C VAL A 348 -18.79 6.24 -2.66
N GLU A 349 -19.95 6.80 -2.31
CA GLU A 349 -21.23 6.09 -2.36
C GLU A 349 -21.62 5.69 -3.79
N LEU A 350 -21.36 6.55 -4.78
CA LEU A 350 -21.53 6.23 -6.20
C LEU A 350 -20.62 5.07 -6.61
N ALA A 351 -19.34 5.11 -6.24
CA ALA A 351 -18.39 4.03 -6.51
C ALA A 351 -18.84 2.70 -5.86
N ALA A 352 -19.23 2.71 -4.59
CA ALA A 352 -19.77 1.54 -3.90
C ALA A 352 -21.06 1.00 -4.56
N SER A 353 -21.92 1.89 -5.06
CA SER A 353 -23.12 1.51 -5.81
C SER A 353 -22.79 0.88 -7.16
N ILE A 354 -21.79 1.40 -7.87
CA ILE A 354 -21.34 0.87 -9.17
C ILE A 354 -20.75 -0.53 -9.00
N MET A 355 -19.92 -0.75 -7.96
CA MET A 355 -19.34 -2.07 -7.67
C MET A 355 -20.38 -3.16 -7.36
N GLN A 356 -21.58 -2.74 -6.92
CA GLN A 356 -22.71 -3.64 -6.69
C GLN A 356 -23.57 -3.84 -7.95
N THR A 357 -23.28 -3.20 -9.08
CA THR A 357 -24.14 -3.24 -10.27
C THR A 357 -24.00 -4.58 -11.03
N GLN A 358 -25.11 -5.13 -11.51
CA GLN A 358 -25.13 -6.31 -12.38
C GLN A 358 -24.31 -6.07 -13.65
N GLY A 359 -23.49 -7.05 -14.03
CA GLY A 359 -22.62 -6.94 -15.22
C GLY A 359 -21.31 -6.17 -14.97
N ILE A 360 -21.13 -5.53 -13.80
CA ILE A 360 -19.84 -4.96 -13.40
C ILE A 360 -19.03 -6.03 -12.65
N TYR A 361 -17.85 -6.33 -13.19
CA TYR A 361 -16.85 -7.15 -12.52
C TYR A 361 -15.76 -6.26 -11.92
N ASN A 362 -15.59 -6.35 -10.60
CA ASN A 362 -14.53 -5.65 -9.86
C ASN A 362 -13.34 -6.61 -9.71
N PRO A 363 -12.20 -6.40 -10.39
CA PRO A 363 -11.02 -7.24 -10.23
C PRO A 363 -10.32 -6.98 -8.89
N ASN A 364 -9.55 -7.97 -8.42
CA ASN A 364 -8.58 -7.71 -7.35
C ASN A 364 -7.29 -7.05 -7.89
N MET A 365 -6.49 -6.47 -7.01
CA MET A 365 -5.25 -5.75 -7.36
C MET A 365 -4.25 -6.59 -8.18
N ARG A 366 -4.07 -7.88 -7.88
CA ARG A 366 -3.19 -8.77 -8.67
C ARG A 366 -3.76 -9.03 -10.05
N GLU A 367 -5.07 -9.21 -10.14
CA GLU A 367 -5.74 -9.53 -11.39
C GLU A 367 -5.49 -8.46 -12.46
N ILE A 368 -5.34 -7.19 -12.07
CA ILE A 368 -4.97 -6.06 -12.95
C ILE A 368 -3.75 -6.39 -13.81
N GLU A 369 -2.76 -7.11 -13.27
CA GLU A 369 -1.54 -7.47 -14.00
C GLU A 369 -1.80 -8.41 -15.19
N SER A 370 -2.95 -9.08 -15.24
CA SER A 370 -3.33 -10.03 -16.30
C SER A 370 -4.12 -9.43 -17.46
N TYR A 371 -4.55 -8.17 -17.36
CA TYR A 371 -5.36 -7.53 -18.40
C TYR A 371 -4.53 -7.21 -19.65
N ASP A 372 -5.14 -7.28 -20.83
CA ASP A 372 -4.47 -7.11 -22.14
C ASP A 372 -4.88 -5.82 -22.88
N ALA A 373 -5.75 -5.01 -22.29
CA ALA A 373 -5.95 -3.60 -22.62
C ALA A 373 -6.44 -2.83 -21.38
N VAL A 374 -5.98 -1.59 -21.18
CA VAL A 374 -6.37 -0.76 -20.03
C VAL A 374 -6.75 0.65 -20.48
N LEU A 375 -7.89 1.15 -20.00
CA LEU A 375 -8.28 2.56 -20.07
C LEU A 375 -8.25 3.16 -18.65
N ILE A 376 -7.39 4.15 -18.44
CA ILE A 376 -7.38 4.97 -17.22
C ILE A 376 -8.16 6.25 -17.53
N LEU A 377 -9.27 6.46 -16.82
CA LEU A 377 -10.20 7.56 -17.04
C LEU A 377 -10.26 8.46 -15.81
N GLY A 378 -9.58 9.61 -15.89
CA GLY A 378 -9.62 10.68 -14.90
C GLY A 378 -8.84 10.40 -13.62
N GLU A 379 -7.78 9.60 -13.68
CA GLU A 379 -7.00 9.22 -12.50
C GLU A 379 -5.49 9.22 -12.77
N ASP A 380 -4.71 9.78 -11.85
CA ASP A 380 -3.25 9.60 -11.83
C ASP A 380 -2.90 8.56 -10.75
N LEU A 381 -2.89 7.30 -11.17
CA LEU A 381 -2.63 6.16 -10.29
C LEU A 381 -1.28 6.25 -9.59
N THR A 382 -0.28 6.92 -10.17
CA THR A 382 1.03 7.03 -9.53
C THR A 382 0.97 7.87 -8.26
N GLN A 383 0.00 8.78 -8.17
CA GLN A 383 -0.19 9.67 -7.03
C GLN A 383 -1.27 9.17 -6.05
N THR A 384 -2.33 8.55 -6.56
CA THR A 384 -3.51 8.19 -5.74
C THR A 384 -3.58 6.71 -5.35
N ALA A 385 -3.17 5.80 -6.23
CA ALA A 385 -3.16 4.35 -6.00
C ALA A 385 -1.87 3.70 -6.52
N PRO A 386 -0.70 3.98 -5.92
CA PRO A 386 0.59 3.63 -6.52
C PRO A 386 0.72 2.13 -6.81
N ARG A 387 0.25 1.26 -5.91
CA ARG A 387 0.34 -0.19 -6.18
C ARG A 387 -0.47 -0.58 -7.41
N MET A 388 -1.61 0.05 -7.67
CA MET A 388 -2.36 -0.17 -8.91
C MET A 388 -1.58 0.27 -10.15
N ALA A 389 -0.90 1.42 -10.07
CA ALA A 389 -0.02 1.89 -11.15
C ALA A 389 1.06 0.86 -11.50
N LEU A 390 1.68 0.25 -10.48
CA LEU A 390 2.67 -0.81 -10.66
C LEU A 390 2.06 -2.07 -11.29
N SER A 391 0.78 -2.38 -11.03
CA SER A 391 0.08 -3.49 -11.69
C SER A 391 -0.22 -3.19 -13.16
N VAL A 392 -0.62 -1.95 -13.49
CA VAL A 392 -0.80 -1.50 -14.88
C VAL A 392 0.51 -1.60 -15.67
N ARG A 393 1.66 -1.28 -15.04
CA ARG A 393 2.98 -1.50 -15.65
C ARG A 393 3.25 -2.96 -15.99
N GLN A 394 2.75 -3.91 -15.19
CA GLN A 394 2.86 -5.33 -15.54
C GLN A 394 1.89 -5.72 -16.67
N ALA A 395 0.66 -5.16 -16.67
CA ALA A 395 -0.31 -5.39 -17.74
C ALA A 395 0.23 -4.96 -19.12
N ALA A 396 0.96 -3.84 -19.17
CA ALA A 396 1.62 -3.36 -20.39
C ALA A 396 2.60 -4.39 -20.99
N LYS A 397 3.16 -5.30 -20.18
CA LYS A 397 4.11 -6.33 -20.64
C LYS A 397 3.44 -7.60 -21.18
N ASN A 398 2.13 -7.75 -21.03
CA ASN A 398 1.43 -8.97 -21.46
C ASN A 398 1.57 -9.22 -22.97
N LYS A 399 1.71 -8.17 -23.78
CA LYS A 399 2.02 -8.34 -25.21
C LYS A 399 3.35 -9.04 -25.46
N ALA A 400 4.41 -8.65 -24.76
CA ALA A 400 5.71 -9.31 -24.84
C ALA A 400 5.64 -10.78 -24.37
N LYS A 401 4.92 -11.05 -23.28
CA LYS A 401 4.67 -12.42 -22.79
C LYS A 401 3.93 -13.27 -23.81
N GLN A 402 2.88 -12.73 -24.44
CA GLN A 402 2.16 -13.39 -25.52
C GLN A 402 3.09 -13.72 -26.70
N MET A 403 3.89 -12.75 -27.16
CA MET A 403 4.83 -12.95 -28.27
C MET A 403 5.92 -14.00 -27.96
N ALA A 404 6.34 -14.10 -26.69
CA ALA A 404 7.24 -15.14 -26.22
C ALA A 404 6.56 -16.52 -26.20
N ALA A 405 5.33 -16.60 -25.71
CA ALA A 405 4.52 -17.82 -25.72
C ALA A 405 4.30 -18.35 -27.15
N ASP A 406 3.99 -17.47 -28.12
CA ASP A 406 3.83 -17.83 -29.54
C ASP A 406 5.11 -18.46 -30.14
N ARG A 407 6.27 -18.11 -29.58
CA ARG A 407 7.59 -18.67 -29.94
C ARG A 407 8.04 -19.80 -29.03
N ARG A 408 7.15 -20.32 -28.17
CA ARG A 408 7.43 -21.38 -27.18
C ARG A 408 8.59 -21.04 -26.24
N THR A 409 8.74 -19.75 -25.92
CA THR A 409 9.71 -19.26 -24.94
C THR A 409 9.03 -19.13 -23.58
N PRO A 410 9.47 -19.87 -22.54
CA PRO A 410 8.91 -19.76 -21.21
C PRO A 410 9.03 -18.35 -20.61
N GLU A 411 8.02 -17.92 -19.86
CA GLU A 411 7.95 -16.56 -19.27
C GLU A 411 9.08 -16.29 -18.26
N TRP A 412 9.51 -17.31 -17.52
CA TRP A 412 10.57 -17.18 -16.52
C TRP A 412 11.96 -16.90 -17.11
N LEU A 413 12.12 -16.96 -18.44
CA LEU A 413 13.31 -16.52 -19.15
C LEU A 413 13.25 -15.01 -19.42
N ALA A 414 13.57 -14.21 -18.41
CA ALA A 414 13.39 -12.76 -18.43
C ALA A 414 14.01 -12.06 -19.67
N GLU A 415 15.29 -12.35 -19.94
CA GLU A 415 16.04 -11.76 -21.07
C GLU A 415 15.46 -12.16 -22.45
N PRO A 416 15.22 -13.45 -22.75
CA PRO A 416 14.54 -13.85 -23.97
C PRO A 416 13.17 -13.19 -24.19
N VAL A 417 12.33 -13.11 -23.15
CA VAL A 417 11.01 -12.47 -23.24
C VAL A 417 11.14 -11.01 -23.64
N GLN A 418 12.04 -10.26 -23.00
CA GLN A 418 12.30 -8.86 -23.34
C GLN A 418 12.80 -8.70 -24.79
N ARG A 419 13.74 -9.54 -25.24
CA ARG A 419 14.27 -9.46 -26.62
C ARG A 419 13.24 -9.77 -27.69
N ILE A 420 12.31 -10.68 -27.40
CA ILE A 420 11.21 -11.01 -28.30
C ILE A 420 10.20 -9.87 -28.36
N GLY A 421 9.83 -9.31 -27.20
CA GLY A 421 8.85 -8.24 -27.10
C GLY A 421 9.34 -6.90 -27.63
N GLN A 422 10.62 -6.56 -27.43
CA GLN A 422 11.17 -5.22 -27.71
C GLN A 422 10.27 -4.14 -27.08
N ASP A 423 9.79 -3.19 -27.88
CA ASP A 423 8.92 -2.10 -27.44
C ASP A 423 7.42 -2.46 -27.50
N ALA A 424 7.06 -3.71 -27.84
CA ALA A 424 5.67 -4.13 -27.95
C ALA A 424 5.00 -4.17 -26.57
N LYS A 425 3.99 -3.31 -26.40
CA LYS A 425 3.19 -3.19 -25.17
C LYS A 425 1.73 -3.54 -25.44
N SER A 426 1.05 -4.02 -24.41
CA SER A 426 -0.42 -4.07 -24.41
C SER A 426 -0.98 -2.65 -24.47
N PRO A 427 -2.11 -2.40 -25.14
CA PRO A 427 -2.68 -1.07 -25.25
C PRO A 427 -3.07 -0.48 -23.89
N ILE A 428 -2.47 0.65 -23.54
CA ILE A 428 -2.81 1.45 -22.35
C ILE A 428 -3.21 2.85 -22.80
N TYR A 429 -4.43 3.28 -22.48
CA TYR A 429 -4.91 4.63 -22.79
C TYR A 429 -5.12 5.42 -21.51
N ILE A 430 -4.71 6.69 -21.51
CA ILE A 430 -4.76 7.56 -20.33
C ILE A 430 -5.49 8.85 -20.68
N LEU A 431 -6.58 9.13 -19.98
CA LEU A 431 -7.30 10.40 -20.03
C LEU A 431 -7.13 11.04 -18.65
N ALA A 432 -6.32 12.09 -18.54
CA ALA A 432 -5.98 12.71 -17.26
C ALA A 432 -6.04 14.24 -17.34
N ALA A 433 -6.07 14.92 -16.19
CA ALA A 433 -6.09 16.37 -16.16
C ALA A 433 -4.69 17.00 -16.27
N THR A 434 -3.64 16.19 -16.17
CA THR A 434 -2.23 16.54 -16.36
C THR A 434 -1.51 15.30 -16.88
N GLN A 435 -0.31 15.47 -17.44
CA GLN A 435 0.53 14.34 -17.83
C GLN A 435 0.87 13.47 -16.60
N THR A 436 0.79 12.16 -16.76
CA THR A 436 1.05 11.19 -15.69
C THR A 436 2.39 10.47 -15.88
N ARG A 437 2.95 9.91 -14.81
CA ARG A 437 4.17 9.09 -14.91
C ARG A 437 3.96 7.75 -15.60
N LEU A 438 2.73 7.34 -15.90
CA LEU A 438 2.43 6.15 -16.71
C LEU A 438 2.45 6.43 -18.22
N ALA A 439 2.67 7.67 -18.64
CA ALA A 439 2.78 8.05 -20.05
C ALA A 439 3.88 7.25 -20.78
N ASP A 440 4.94 6.83 -20.07
CA ASP A 440 6.04 6.02 -20.61
C ASP A 440 5.60 4.62 -21.08
N VAL A 441 4.47 4.11 -20.59
CA VAL A 441 3.85 2.84 -21.03
C VAL A 441 2.54 3.03 -21.79
N ALA A 442 2.10 4.27 -22.02
CA ALA A 442 0.87 4.57 -22.73
C ALA A 442 1.00 4.33 -24.24
N THR A 443 -0.08 3.83 -24.84
CA THR A 443 -0.30 3.78 -26.30
C THR A 443 -0.88 5.10 -26.80
N GLY A 444 -1.73 5.74 -26.00
CA GLY A 444 -2.25 7.08 -26.27
C GLY A 444 -2.63 7.76 -24.96
N GLU A 445 -2.35 9.06 -24.88
CA GLU A 445 -2.68 9.91 -23.73
C GLU A 445 -3.38 11.17 -24.23
N VAL A 446 -4.31 11.69 -23.44
CA VAL A 446 -4.87 13.02 -23.62
C VAL A 446 -4.96 13.73 -22.28
N VAL A 447 -4.52 14.98 -22.27
CA VAL A 447 -4.71 15.91 -21.17
C VAL A 447 -5.93 16.77 -21.47
N ALA A 448 -6.96 16.67 -20.62
CA ALA A 448 -8.24 17.34 -20.85
C ALA A 448 -8.91 17.79 -19.55
N SER A 449 -9.89 18.68 -19.65
CA SER A 449 -10.66 19.12 -18.49
C SER A 449 -11.45 17.94 -17.87
N PRO A 450 -11.81 17.96 -16.57
CA PRO A 450 -12.65 16.90 -15.98
C PRO A 450 -13.95 16.65 -16.77
N ASN A 451 -14.58 17.72 -17.28
CA ASN A 451 -15.78 17.61 -18.12
C ASN A 451 -15.49 16.91 -19.45
N ASP A 452 -14.41 17.29 -20.13
CA ASP A 452 -14.06 16.68 -21.43
C ASP A 452 -13.56 15.24 -21.27
N ILE A 453 -12.86 14.91 -20.18
CA ILE A 453 -12.53 13.52 -19.81
C ILE A 453 -13.81 12.70 -19.70
N ALA A 454 -14.82 13.18 -18.96
CA ALA A 454 -16.09 12.47 -18.84
C ALA A 454 -16.77 12.30 -20.21
N ARG A 455 -16.84 13.36 -21.01
CA ARG A 455 -17.45 13.32 -22.36
C ARG A 455 -16.74 12.35 -23.31
N LEU A 456 -15.40 12.33 -23.28
CA LEU A 456 -14.59 11.36 -24.02
C LEU A 456 -14.86 9.94 -23.54
N GLY A 457 -14.95 9.70 -22.23
CA GLY A 457 -15.34 8.40 -21.68
C GLY A 457 -16.70 7.92 -22.17
N PHE A 458 -17.70 8.81 -22.22
CA PHE A 458 -19.01 8.50 -22.81
C PHE A 458 -18.93 8.26 -24.33
N ALA A 459 -18.06 8.96 -25.04
CA ALA A 459 -17.82 8.72 -26.46
C ALA A 459 -17.18 7.34 -26.71
N VAL A 460 -16.25 6.92 -25.85
CA VAL A 460 -15.71 5.55 -25.86
C VAL A 460 -16.83 4.54 -25.62
N ALA A 461 -17.70 4.78 -24.63
CA ALA A 461 -18.82 3.91 -24.34
C ALA A 461 -19.77 3.77 -25.55
N ALA A 462 -20.09 4.88 -26.22
CA ALA A 462 -20.91 4.89 -27.43
C ALA A 462 -20.21 4.14 -28.59
N ALA A 463 -18.93 4.39 -28.82
CA ALA A 463 -18.13 3.75 -29.88
C ALA A 463 -17.97 2.23 -29.68
N VAL A 464 -17.97 1.74 -28.43
CA VAL A 464 -18.03 0.30 -28.12
C VAL A 464 -19.30 -0.34 -28.68
N GLN A 465 -20.43 0.38 -28.67
CA GLN A 465 -21.72 -0.08 -29.22
C GLN A 465 -21.91 0.26 -30.71
N GLY A 466 -20.91 0.88 -31.36
CA GLY A 466 -21.02 1.34 -32.75
C GLY A 466 -21.85 2.63 -32.92
N GLU A 467 -22.05 3.37 -31.83
CA GLU A 467 -22.72 4.66 -31.81
C GLU A 467 -21.70 5.81 -31.78
N THR A 468 -22.17 7.05 -31.90
CA THR A 468 -21.30 8.24 -31.83
C THR A 468 -21.94 9.31 -30.97
N LEU A 469 -21.17 9.85 -30.02
CA LEU A 469 -21.61 10.97 -29.21
C LEU A 469 -21.57 12.28 -30.02
N THR A 470 -22.68 13.02 -30.03
CA THR A 470 -22.76 14.32 -30.71
C THR A 470 -22.04 15.42 -29.92
N GLY A 471 -21.49 16.42 -30.62
CA GLY A 471 -20.92 17.62 -29.98
C GLY A 471 -19.45 17.50 -29.56
N LEU A 472 -18.76 16.43 -29.94
CA LEU A 472 -17.29 16.33 -29.91
C LEU A 472 -16.72 16.68 -31.30
N ASP A 473 -15.50 17.24 -31.32
CA ASP A 473 -14.75 17.41 -32.57
C ASP A 473 -14.34 16.04 -33.17
N ASP A 474 -13.90 16.06 -34.42
CA ASP A 474 -13.65 14.82 -35.17
C ASP A 474 -12.39 14.07 -34.69
N ASP A 475 -11.39 14.78 -34.15
CA ASP A 475 -10.18 14.18 -33.59
C ASP A 475 -10.50 13.45 -32.28
N ALA A 476 -11.31 14.06 -31.41
CA ALA A 476 -11.82 13.47 -30.17
C ALA A 476 -12.67 12.22 -30.45
N LYS A 477 -13.53 12.27 -31.49
CA LYS A 477 -14.29 11.08 -31.93
C LYS A 477 -13.37 9.98 -32.44
N ALA A 478 -12.37 10.31 -33.25
CA ALA A 478 -11.43 9.34 -33.78
C ALA A 478 -10.59 8.68 -32.66
N PHE A 479 -10.18 9.47 -31.66
CA PHE A 479 -9.48 8.95 -30.48
C PHE A 479 -10.37 8.06 -29.61
N ALA A 480 -11.62 8.46 -29.37
CA ALA A 480 -12.59 7.62 -28.67
C ALA A 480 -12.83 6.29 -29.40
N GLN A 481 -12.90 6.32 -30.74
CA GLN A 481 -13.03 5.13 -31.57
C GLN A 481 -11.81 4.20 -31.45
N SER A 482 -10.58 4.75 -31.46
CA SER A 482 -9.37 3.93 -31.34
C SER A 482 -9.27 3.23 -29.98
N ILE A 483 -9.67 3.90 -28.90
CA ILE A 483 -9.79 3.30 -27.56
C ILE A 483 -10.82 2.17 -27.59
N ALA A 484 -12.03 2.44 -28.12
CA ALA A 484 -13.10 1.45 -28.18
C ALA A 484 -12.69 0.21 -28.98
N ASP A 485 -11.99 0.38 -30.11
CA ASP A 485 -11.51 -0.72 -30.95
C ASP A 485 -10.46 -1.56 -30.23
N ALA A 486 -9.52 -0.93 -29.51
CA ALA A 486 -8.54 -1.64 -28.70
C ALA A 486 -9.20 -2.42 -27.56
N LEU A 487 -10.17 -1.84 -26.85
CA LEU A 487 -10.90 -2.51 -25.78
C LEU A 487 -11.75 -3.68 -26.28
N LYS A 488 -12.39 -3.56 -27.45
CA LYS A 488 -13.14 -4.66 -28.09
C LYS A 488 -12.24 -5.78 -28.60
N ALA A 489 -11.04 -5.46 -29.06
CA ALA A 489 -10.07 -6.44 -29.55
C ALA A 489 -9.38 -7.22 -28.41
N ALA A 490 -9.37 -6.65 -27.21
CA ALA A 490 -8.80 -7.26 -26.01
C ALA A 490 -9.62 -8.47 -25.55
N LYS A 491 -8.93 -9.50 -25.03
CA LYS A 491 -9.62 -10.66 -24.43
C LYS A 491 -10.12 -10.33 -23.03
N LYS A 492 -9.42 -9.41 -22.36
CA LYS A 492 -9.65 -9.00 -20.98
C LYS A 492 -9.36 -7.49 -20.86
N PRO A 493 -10.33 -6.63 -21.24
CA PRO A 493 -10.20 -5.18 -21.13
C PRO A 493 -10.44 -4.69 -19.69
N LEU A 494 -9.70 -3.67 -19.26
CA LEU A 494 -9.82 -3.05 -17.94
C LEU A 494 -10.17 -1.58 -18.08
N ILE A 495 -11.07 -1.11 -17.24
CA ILE A 495 -11.33 0.31 -17.03
C ILE A 495 -10.96 0.65 -15.59
N ILE A 496 -10.13 1.67 -15.43
CA ILE A 496 -9.74 2.22 -14.13
C ILE A 496 -10.21 3.67 -14.08
N SER A 497 -10.89 4.04 -13.02
CA SER A 497 -11.27 5.42 -12.74
C SER A 497 -11.23 5.68 -11.23
N GLY A 498 -11.68 6.85 -10.79
CA GLY A 498 -11.52 7.25 -9.41
C GLY A 498 -12.20 8.55 -9.03
N THR A 499 -12.14 8.86 -7.74
CA THR A 499 -12.76 10.06 -7.17
C THR A 499 -11.83 11.28 -7.17
N SER A 500 -10.59 11.17 -7.65
CA SER A 500 -9.54 12.18 -7.42
C SER A 500 -9.81 13.52 -8.09
N LEU A 501 -10.41 13.53 -9.28
CA LEU A 501 -10.85 14.75 -10.00
C LEU A 501 -12.20 15.31 -9.52
N GLN A 502 -12.84 14.65 -8.56
CA GLN A 502 -14.10 15.07 -7.94
C GLN A 502 -15.25 15.34 -8.93
N ASP A 503 -15.36 14.55 -9.99
CA ASP A 503 -16.46 14.64 -10.97
C ASP A 503 -17.15 13.27 -11.10
N PRO A 504 -18.45 13.16 -10.76
CA PRO A 504 -19.17 11.89 -10.84
C PRO A 504 -19.30 11.36 -12.27
N ALA A 505 -19.37 12.23 -13.28
CA ALA A 505 -19.59 11.84 -14.67
C ALA A 505 -18.42 11.02 -15.23
N ILE A 506 -17.20 11.19 -14.70
CA ILE A 506 -16.03 10.39 -15.05
C ILE A 506 -16.22 8.94 -14.62
N ILE A 507 -16.65 8.72 -13.37
CA ILE A 507 -16.88 7.39 -12.80
C ILE A 507 -18.07 6.71 -13.49
N GLU A 508 -19.12 7.47 -13.80
CA GLU A 508 -20.29 7.01 -14.55
C GLU A 508 -19.91 6.60 -15.99
N ALA A 509 -19.09 7.39 -16.68
CA ALA A 509 -18.57 7.05 -18.00
C ALA A 509 -17.77 5.74 -17.95
N ALA A 510 -16.88 5.57 -16.96
CA ALA A 510 -16.13 4.33 -16.77
C ALA A 510 -17.06 3.11 -16.58
N ALA A 511 -18.10 3.27 -15.76
CA ALA A 511 -19.11 2.22 -15.55
C ALA A 511 -19.90 1.91 -16.83
N GLN A 512 -20.22 2.92 -17.64
CA GLN A 512 -20.92 2.72 -18.92
C GLN A 512 -20.04 1.98 -19.93
N VAL A 513 -18.73 2.31 -20.02
CA VAL A 513 -17.79 1.57 -20.89
C VAL A 513 -17.72 0.11 -20.47
N ALA A 514 -17.54 -0.17 -19.18
CA ALA A 514 -17.46 -1.54 -18.66
C ALA A 514 -18.76 -2.34 -18.94
N GLN A 515 -19.94 -1.75 -18.70
CA GLN A 515 -21.21 -2.39 -19.03
C GLN A 515 -21.36 -2.69 -20.52
N ASN A 516 -20.94 -1.76 -21.38
CA ASN A 516 -21.06 -1.91 -22.84
C ASN A 516 -20.11 -2.97 -23.40
N LEU A 517 -18.95 -3.22 -22.76
CA LEU A 517 -18.04 -4.31 -23.11
C LEU A 517 -18.50 -5.67 -22.58
N GLY A 518 -19.35 -5.68 -21.54
CA GLY A 518 -19.91 -6.87 -20.94
C GLY A 518 -18.97 -7.57 -19.95
N PRO A 519 -19.22 -8.85 -19.61
CA PRO A 519 -18.64 -9.52 -18.44
C PRO A 519 -17.13 -9.79 -18.53
N ALA A 520 -16.52 -9.68 -19.72
CA ALA A 520 -15.08 -9.80 -19.88
C ALA A 520 -14.32 -8.55 -19.37
N ALA A 521 -15.02 -7.42 -19.20
CA ALA A 521 -14.42 -6.18 -18.77
C ALA A 521 -14.35 -6.07 -17.24
N GLY A 522 -13.17 -5.68 -16.75
CA GLY A 522 -12.98 -5.29 -15.36
C GLY A 522 -13.23 -3.80 -15.17
N LEU A 523 -13.72 -3.42 -14.00
CA LEU A 523 -13.81 -2.03 -13.55
C LEU A 523 -13.21 -1.88 -12.15
N SER A 524 -12.20 -1.04 -12.00
CA SER A 524 -11.64 -0.66 -10.70
C SER A 524 -11.83 0.84 -10.45
N LEU A 525 -12.30 1.19 -9.25
CA LEU A 525 -12.56 2.58 -8.85
C LEU A 525 -11.76 2.93 -7.59
N THR A 526 -10.79 3.83 -7.73
CA THR A 526 -10.02 4.33 -6.60
C THR A 526 -10.88 5.27 -5.74
N VAL A 527 -10.66 5.23 -4.43
CA VAL A 527 -11.27 6.14 -3.45
C VAL A 527 -10.19 6.78 -2.57
N PRO A 528 -10.48 7.85 -1.82
CA PRO A 528 -9.43 8.67 -1.20
C PRO A 528 -8.59 7.95 -0.13
N GLU A 529 -9.22 7.17 0.75
CA GLU A 529 -8.57 6.67 1.97
C GLU A 529 -8.82 5.19 2.24
N VAL A 530 -8.03 4.63 3.17
CA VAL A 530 -7.95 3.19 3.45
C VAL A 530 -9.29 2.56 3.83
N ASN A 531 -10.19 3.31 4.46
CA ASN A 531 -11.50 2.83 4.91
C ASN A 531 -12.67 3.63 4.34
N SER A 532 -12.49 4.36 3.23
CA SER A 532 -13.58 5.12 2.59
C SER A 532 -14.75 4.22 2.21
N MET A 533 -14.48 3.03 1.66
CA MET A 533 -15.54 2.06 1.32
C MET A 533 -16.25 1.51 2.56
N GLY A 534 -15.50 1.26 3.64
CA GLY A 534 -16.08 0.76 4.89
C GLY A 534 -17.05 1.75 5.50
N LEU A 535 -16.69 3.04 5.47
CA LEU A 535 -17.54 4.12 5.97
C LEU A 535 -18.78 4.36 5.09
N ALA A 536 -18.64 4.23 3.76
CA ALA A 536 -19.78 4.30 2.85
C ALA A 536 -20.77 3.14 3.05
N LEU A 537 -20.28 1.95 3.38
CA LEU A 537 -21.12 0.80 3.74
C LEU A 537 -21.77 0.95 5.12
N LEU A 538 -21.10 1.60 6.07
CA LEU A 538 -21.65 1.89 7.41
C LEU A 538 -22.77 2.95 7.34
N GLY A 539 -22.64 3.93 6.45
CA GLY A 539 -23.58 5.03 6.24
C GLY A 539 -23.51 6.11 7.31
N GLY A 540 -24.07 7.27 7.01
CA GLY A 540 -24.09 8.44 7.89
C GLY A 540 -24.29 9.73 7.12
N LEU A 541 -24.33 10.85 7.84
CA LEU A 541 -24.46 12.18 7.26
C LEU A 541 -23.13 12.70 6.72
N SER A 542 -23.15 13.51 5.67
CA SER A 542 -21.98 14.31 5.30
C SER A 542 -21.69 15.38 6.36
N LEU A 543 -20.49 15.97 6.33
CA LEU A 543 -20.16 17.07 7.23
C LEU A 543 -21.12 18.25 7.07
N GLU A 544 -21.48 18.63 5.84
CA GLU A 544 -22.40 19.73 5.59
C GLU A 544 -23.80 19.44 6.14
N GLN A 545 -24.30 18.20 5.99
CA GLN A 545 -25.58 17.78 6.57
C GLN A 545 -25.53 17.76 8.10
N ALA A 546 -24.43 17.27 8.67
CA ALA A 546 -24.21 17.20 10.11
C ALA A 546 -24.13 18.60 10.75
N PHE A 547 -23.36 19.51 10.16
CA PHE A 547 -23.18 20.89 10.64
C PHE A 547 -24.43 21.77 10.48
N ALA A 548 -25.39 21.34 9.64
CA ALA A 548 -26.68 21.98 9.51
C ALA A 548 -27.65 21.64 10.65
N GLN A 549 -27.37 20.58 11.43
CA GLN A 549 -28.18 20.24 12.58
C GLN A 549 -27.84 21.10 13.81
N ASP A 550 -28.78 21.17 14.74
CA ASP A 550 -28.49 21.60 16.11
C ASP A 550 -27.79 20.48 16.89
N TYR A 551 -26.79 20.83 17.69
CA TYR A 551 -26.09 19.94 18.62
C TYR A 551 -25.52 20.77 19.77
N ASP A 552 -25.44 20.17 20.95
CA ASP A 552 -24.80 20.77 22.11
C ASP A 552 -23.32 20.44 22.19
N VAL A 553 -22.92 19.23 21.79
CA VAL A 553 -21.55 18.70 21.93
C VAL A 553 -21.14 18.01 20.63
N MET A 554 -19.88 18.19 20.23
CA MET A 554 -19.30 17.49 19.09
C MET A 554 -18.24 16.49 19.56
N VAL A 555 -18.32 15.25 19.09
CA VAL A 555 -17.30 14.21 19.30
C VAL A 555 -16.67 13.88 17.95
N VAL A 556 -15.40 14.22 17.76
CA VAL A 556 -14.66 13.94 16.52
C VAL A 556 -13.75 12.74 16.72
N LEU A 557 -13.94 11.72 15.90
CA LEU A 557 -13.16 10.49 15.91
C LEU A 557 -12.12 10.53 14.80
N GLU A 558 -10.85 10.60 15.18
CA GLU A 558 -9.67 10.44 14.33
C GLU A 558 -9.85 11.11 12.96
N ASN A 559 -10.21 12.40 12.92
CA ASN A 559 -10.37 13.15 11.67
C ASN A 559 -9.85 14.58 11.82
N ASP A 560 -9.21 15.10 10.77
CA ASP A 560 -8.85 16.52 10.69
C ASP A 560 -9.81 17.27 9.77
N LEU A 561 -10.81 17.94 10.35
CA LEU A 561 -11.89 18.60 9.64
C LEU A 561 -11.42 19.77 8.77
N TYR A 562 -10.29 20.39 9.13
CA TYR A 562 -9.66 21.45 8.32
C TYR A 562 -9.11 20.96 6.98
N ARG A 563 -8.93 19.64 6.82
CA ARG A 563 -8.60 19.00 5.54
C ARG A 563 -9.84 18.63 4.71
N ARG A 564 -11.03 18.71 5.30
CA ARG A 564 -12.30 18.28 4.69
C ARG A 564 -13.13 19.46 4.19
N LEU A 565 -13.15 20.54 4.97
CA LEU A 565 -13.91 21.76 4.68
C LEU A 565 -13.06 23.01 4.94
N PRO A 566 -13.41 24.15 4.32
CA PRO A 566 -12.74 25.42 4.61
C PRO A 566 -12.77 25.77 6.10
N ALA A 567 -11.68 26.36 6.60
CA ALA A 567 -11.51 26.68 8.01
C ALA A 567 -12.66 27.52 8.58
N THR A 568 -13.23 28.43 7.80
CA THR A 568 -14.38 29.26 8.21
C THR A 568 -15.61 28.41 8.57
N ARG A 569 -15.90 27.37 7.79
CA ARG A 569 -17.03 26.45 8.05
C ARG A 569 -16.77 25.56 9.25
N VAL A 570 -15.54 25.07 9.39
CA VAL A 570 -15.12 24.23 10.52
C VAL A 570 -15.19 25.02 11.83
N ASN A 571 -14.64 26.24 11.85
CA ASN A 571 -14.69 27.13 13.03
C ASN A 571 -16.14 27.44 13.42
N ALA A 572 -16.98 27.82 12.44
CA ALA A 572 -18.39 28.07 12.71
C ALA A 572 -19.13 26.84 13.27
N ALA A 573 -18.74 25.62 12.88
CA ALA A 573 -19.30 24.40 13.42
C ALA A 573 -18.84 24.13 14.86
N PHE A 574 -17.58 24.44 15.20
CA PHE A 574 -17.09 24.34 16.58
C PHE A 574 -17.72 25.39 17.50
N GLU A 575 -17.88 26.64 17.04
CA GLU A 575 -18.51 27.72 17.80
C GLU A 575 -19.98 27.46 18.18
N LYS A 576 -20.68 26.61 17.41
CA LYS A 576 -22.04 26.16 17.75
C LYS A 576 -22.06 25.18 18.92
N ALA A 577 -21.00 24.39 19.11
CA ALA A 577 -20.92 23.42 20.19
C ALA A 577 -20.56 24.11 21.52
N GLN A 578 -21.20 23.68 22.60
CA GLN A 578 -20.79 24.04 23.96
C GLN A 578 -19.47 23.36 24.35
N SER A 579 -19.15 22.21 23.74
CA SER A 579 -17.87 21.55 23.91
C SER A 579 -17.51 20.64 22.73
N VAL A 580 -16.22 20.48 22.48
CA VAL A 580 -15.62 19.61 21.46
C VAL A 580 -14.70 18.58 22.11
N VAL A 581 -15.03 17.30 21.93
CA VAL A 581 -14.22 16.16 22.35
C VAL A 581 -13.58 15.54 21.12
N VAL A 582 -12.26 15.34 21.14
CA VAL A 582 -11.52 14.75 20.02
C VAL A 582 -10.80 13.49 20.47
N LEU A 583 -11.01 12.39 19.75
CA LEU A 583 -10.21 11.18 19.87
C LEU A 583 -9.22 11.18 18.70
N ASP A 584 -7.94 11.42 18.93
CA ASP A 584 -6.96 11.37 17.83
C ASP A 584 -5.62 10.86 18.37
N HIS A 585 -4.85 10.25 17.48
CA HIS A 585 -3.52 9.75 17.74
C HIS A 585 -2.44 10.73 17.28
N SER A 586 -2.80 11.83 16.60
CA SER A 586 -1.88 12.82 16.06
C SER A 586 -2.28 14.25 16.43
N GLU A 587 -1.30 15.14 16.56
CA GLU A 587 -1.57 16.57 16.74
C GLU A 587 -2.02 17.15 15.38
N THR A 588 -3.33 17.41 15.24
CA THR A 588 -3.99 17.97 14.05
C THR A 588 -4.50 19.39 14.32
N ASP A 589 -4.93 20.11 13.29
CA ASP A 589 -5.55 21.43 13.52
C ASP A 589 -6.90 21.29 14.24
N THR A 590 -7.61 20.17 14.01
CA THR A 590 -8.82 19.81 14.77
C THR A 590 -8.54 19.56 16.25
N VAL A 591 -7.45 18.85 16.58
CA VAL A 591 -7.03 18.60 17.97
C VAL A 591 -6.71 19.89 18.72
N LYS A 592 -6.22 20.92 18.02
CA LYS A 592 -5.96 22.25 18.62
C LYS A 592 -7.24 22.98 19.05
N GLN A 593 -8.41 22.62 18.50
CA GLN A 593 -9.70 23.22 18.86
C GLN A 593 -10.47 22.43 19.92
N ALA A 594 -9.97 21.26 20.33
CA ALA A 594 -10.66 20.41 21.30
C ALA A 594 -10.64 21.03 22.71
N ASP A 595 -11.68 20.79 23.50
CA ASP A 595 -11.67 21.02 24.95
C ASP A 595 -11.13 19.80 25.69
N VAL A 596 -11.44 18.60 25.17
CA VAL A 596 -10.96 17.32 25.71
C VAL A 596 -10.38 16.50 24.56
N VAL A 597 -9.16 16.02 24.74
CA VAL A 597 -8.52 15.06 23.84
C VAL A 597 -8.38 13.72 24.53
N LEU A 598 -8.86 12.65 23.89
CA LEU A 598 -8.60 11.28 24.32
C LEU A 598 -7.55 10.67 23.39
N SER A 599 -6.50 10.10 23.97
CA SER A 599 -5.39 9.51 23.23
C SER A 599 -5.81 8.21 22.53
N ALA A 600 -6.02 8.30 21.22
CA ALA A 600 -6.38 7.17 20.37
C ALA A 600 -5.14 6.37 19.94
N ALA A 601 -5.33 5.07 19.71
CA ALA A 601 -4.32 4.19 19.14
C ALA A 601 -4.17 4.42 17.63
N SER A 602 -2.93 4.41 17.14
CA SER A 602 -2.65 4.27 15.70
C SER A 602 -2.73 2.79 15.25
N PHE A 603 -2.58 2.53 13.95
CA PHE A 603 -2.58 1.16 13.39
C PHE A 603 -1.51 0.22 13.99
N ALA A 604 -0.48 0.76 14.63
CA ALA A 604 0.58 -0.02 15.28
C ALA A 604 0.30 -0.28 16.77
N GLU A 605 -0.64 0.44 17.36
CA GLU A 605 -0.89 0.51 18.80
C GLU A 605 -2.28 -0.02 19.17
N GLY A 606 -3.07 -0.48 18.20
CA GLY A 606 -4.40 -1.03 18.42
C GLY A 606 -4.85 -1.93 17.28
N ASP A 607 -5.98 -2.60 17.48
CA ASP A 607 -6.56 -3.55 16.55
C ASP A 607 -7.81 -3.00 15.85
N GLY A 608 -8.09 -3.48 14.63
CA GLY A 608 -9.33 -3.12 13.93
C GLY A 608 -9.41 -3.61 12.49
N THR A 609 -10.52 -3.25 11.83
CA THR A 609 -10.81 -3.63 10.44
C THR A 609 -10.95 -2.40 9.54
N VAL A 610 -10.35 -2.46 8.35
CA VAL A 610 -10.51 -1.47 7.27
C VAL A 610 -10.95 -2.15 5.97
N VAL A 611 -11.64 -1.40 5.10
CA VAL A 611 -12.15 -1.89 3.81
C VAL A 611 -11.54 -1.10 2.65
N SER A 612 -10.75 -1.79 1.83
CA SER A 612 -10.07 -1.21 0.67
C SER A 612 -11.03 -0.80 -0.46
N GLN A 613 -10.50 -0.13 -1.49
CA GLN A 613 -11.26 0.30 -2.68
C GLN A 613 -11.95 -0.85 -3.43
N GLU A 614 -11.37 -2.06 -3.42
CA GLU A 614 -11.98 -3.24 -4.04
C GLU A 614 -13.04 -3.92 -3.14
N GLY A 615 -13.34 -3.31 -1.98
CA GLY A 615 -14.28 -3.83 -0.99
C GLY A 615 -13.69 -4.92 -0.10
N ARG A 616 -12.35 -5.04 -0.01
CA ARG A 616 -11.72 -6.07 0.82
C ARG A 616 -11.59 -5.61 2.27
N ALA A 617 -12.35 -6.24 3.16
CA ALA A 617 -12.20 -6.12 4.60
C ALA A 617 -10.94 -6.85 5.08
N GLN A 618 -10.10 -6.17 5.85
CA GLN A 618 -8.81 -6.69 6.32
C GLN A 618 -8.52 -6.23 7.74
N ARG A 619 -7.90 -7.11 8.53
CA ARG A 619 -7.53 -6.83 9.92
C ARG A 619 -6.13 -6.22 10.02
N PHE A 620 -5.99 -5.22 10.88
CA PHE A 620 -4.70 -4.80 11.44
C PHE A 620 -4.67 -5.08 12.93
N TYR A 621 -3.47 -5.40 13.44
CA TYR A 621 -3.29 -5.77 14.84
C TYR A 621 -2.24 -4.91 15.54
N GLN A 622 -2.42 -4.76 16.86
CA GLN A 622 -1.47 -4.10 17.75
C GLN A 622 -0.10 -4.79 17.67
N VAL A 623 0.94 -3.98 17.43
CA VAL A 623 2.33 -4.44 17.32
C VAL A 623 2.98 -4.52 18.69
N TYR A 624 2.66 -3.57 19.58
CA TYR A 624 3.17 -3.47 20.94
C TYR A 624 2.18 -2.76 21.85
N ASP A 625 2.27 -3.02 23.15
CA ASP A 625 1.55 -2.26 24.18
C ASP A 625 2.39 -1.03 24.58
N PRO A 626 1.94 0.21 24.31
CA PRO A 626 2.68 1.42 24.68
C PRO A 626 2.87 1.57 26.19
N SER A 627 1.89 1.13 26.99
CA SER A 627 1.91 1.28 28.46
C SER A 627 2.95 0.37 29.13
N TYR A 628 3.33 -0.72 28.46
CA TYR A 628 4.42 -1.59 28.92
C TYR A 628 5.77 -0.89 28.98
N TYR A 629 6.04 -0.02 27.99
CA TYR A 629 7.28 0.75 27.92
C TYR A 629 7.22 2.01 28.78
N LYS A 630 6.08 2.70 28.77
CA LYS A 630 5.84 3.91 29.56
C LYS A 630 4.48 3.82 30.27
N PRO A 631 4.45 3.42 31.56
CA PRO A 631 3.20 3.17 32.30
C PRO A 631 2.26 4.37 32.37
N GLU A 632 2.77 5.58 32.19
CA GLU A 632 2.00 6.81 32.13
C GLU A 632 1.16 6.91 30.84
N TYR A 633 1.54 6.23 29.75
CA TYR A 633 0.79 6.25 28.50
C TYR A 633 -0.59 5.62 28.66
N ALA A 634 -1.61 6.35 28.23
CA ALA A 634 -3.01 5.96 28.32
C ALA A 634 -3.64 5.94 26.92
N ILE A 635 -2.99 5.24 25.99
CA ILE A 635 -3.45 5.05 24.62
C ILE A 635 -4.42 3.88 24.59
N LYS A 636 -5.58 4.04 23.93
CA LYS A 636 -6.56 2.97 23.73
C LYS A 636 -7.13 3.07 22.33
N GLU A 637 -7.62 1.95 21.79
CA GLU A 637 -8.47 1.98 20.61
C GLU A 637 -9.68 2.88 20.87
N SER A 638 -10.06 3.66 19.86
CA SER A 638 -11.14 4.63 20.01
C SER A 638 -12.48 3.98 20.37
N TRP A 639 -12.76 2.77 19.88
CA TRP A 639 -13.96 2.02 20.28
C TRP A 639 -14.03 1.75 21.79
N ARG A 640 -12.89 1.56 22.48
CA ARG A 640 -12.85 1.35 23.94
C ARG A 640 -13.22 2.62 24.69
N TRP A 641 -12.69 3.76 24.25
CA TRP A 641 -13.06 5.07 24.80
C TRP A 641 -14.55 5.33 24.65
N LEU A 642 -15.06 5.17 23.43
CA LEU A 642 -16.45 5.43 23.09
C LEU A 642 -17.41 4.50 23.83
N HIS A 643 -17.06 3.22 23.97
CA HIS A 643 -17.85 2.24 24.72
C HIS A 643 -17.87 2.52 26.23
N ALA A 644 -16.73 2.93 26.81
CA ALA A 644 -16.69 3.35 28.21
C ALA A 644 -17.57 4.58 28.47
N ILE A 645 -17.58 5.54 27.55
CA ILE A 645 -18.46 6.73 27.61
C ILE A 645 -19.93 6.32 27.48
N GLU A 646 -20.28 5.48 26.50
CA GLU A 646 -21.65 5.01 26.25
C GLU A 646 -22.23 4.28 27.46
N THR A 647 -21.45 3.37 28.05
CA THR A 647 -21.86 2.59 29.21
C THR A 647 -21.98 3.46 30.46
N GLY A 648 -21.07 4.42 30.66
CA GLY A 648 -21.15 5.43 31.72
C GLY A 648 -22.42 6.28 31.63
N LEU A 649 -22.74 6.82 30.44
CA LEU A 649 -23.94 7.63 30.21
C LEU A 649 -25.24 6.83 30.44
N LYS A 650 -25.26 5.56 30.05
CA LYS A 650 -26.44 4.68 30.17
C LYS A 650 -26.52 3.95 31.51
N GLY A 651 -25.53 4.07 32.38
CA GLY A 651 -25.44 3.33 33.65
C GLY A 651 -25.38 1.81 33.46
N LYS A 652 -24.76 1.34 32.38
CA LYS A 652 -24.63 -0.08 32.02
C LYS A 652 -23.24 -0.63 32.34
N SER A 653 -23.14 -1.95 32.47
CA SER A 653 -21.84 -2.63 32.57
C SER A 653 -21.14 -2.66 31.21
N ILE A 654 -19.80 -2.63 31.22
CA ILE A 654 -18.97 -2.84 30.03
C ILE A 654 -19.18 -4.26 29.50
N ILE A 655 -19.73 -4.36 28.29
CA ILE A 655 -19.93 -5.63 27.57
C ILE A 655 -18.89 -5.90 26.49
N TRP A 656 -18.31 -4.87 25.86
CA TRP A 656 -17.21 -5.04 24.91
C TRP A 656 -15.88 -5.01 25.65
N THR A 657 -15.29 -6.19 25.80
CA THR A 657 -14.04 -6.41 26.51
C THR A 657 -12.88 -6.70 25.57
N VAL A 658 -13.17 -7.39 24.46
CA VAL A 658 -12.24 -7.67 23.37
C VAL A 658 -12.81 -7.19 22.03
N LEU A 659 -11.95 -7.08 21.01
CA LEU A 659 -12.35 -6.69 19.65
C LEU A 659 -13.50 -7.54 19.11
N ASP A 660 -13.48 -8.86 19.37
CA ASP A 660 -14.51 -9.80 18.91
C ASP A 660 -15.93 -9.43 19.36
N ASP A 661 -16.09 -8.90 20.58
CA ASP A 661 -17.39 -8.45 21.10
C ASP A 661 -17.98 -7.30 20.26
N VAL A 662 -17.11 -6.41 19.77
CA VAL A 662 -17.49 -5.28 18.92
C VAL A 662 -17.84 -5.75 17.53
N ILE A 663 -17.04 -6.68 16.96
CA ILE A 663 -17.31 -7.27 15.64
C ILE A 663 -18.69 -7.93 15.62
N ASP A 664 -18.99 -8.76 16.62
CA ASP A 664 -20.29 -9.43 16.73
C ASP A 664 -21.44 -8.42 16.76
N SER A 665 -21.21 -7.27 17.41
CA SER A 665 -22.16 -6.17 17.45
C SER A 665 -22.28 -5.44 16.10
N VAL A 666 -21.19 -5.23 15.38
CA VAL A 666 -21.20 -4.67 14.02
C VAL A 666 -22.00 -5.57 13.09
N VAL A 667 -21.68 -6.87 13.05
CA VAL A 667 -22.31 -7.87 12.18
C VAL A 667 -23.81 -7.94 12.44
N LYS A 668 -24.22 -7.91 13.71
CA LYS A 668 -25.63 -7.93 14.11
C LYS A 668 -26.41 -6.69 13.66
N ASN A 669 -25.80 -5.51 13.74
CA ASN A 669 -26.49 -4.24 13.51
C ASN A 669 -26.25 -3.64 12.11
N VAL A 670 -25.30 -4.19 11.36
CA VAL A 670 -24.91 -3.73 10.01
C VAL A 670 -24.74 -4.95 9.09
N PRO A 671 -25.83 -5.56 8.60
CA PRO A 671 -25.76 -6.83 7.86
C PRO A 671 -24.90 -6.78 6.59
N VAL A 672 -24.73 -5.61 5.98
CA VAL A 672 -23.85 -5.42 4.80
C VAL A 672 -22.36 -5.64 5.12
N LEU A 673 -22.00 -5.67 6.41
CA LEU A 673 -20.66 -5.93 6.93
C LEU A 673 -20.57 -7.30 7.63
N ASP A 674 -21.53 -8.20 7.47
CA ASP A 674 -21.54 -9.50 8.16
C ASP A 674 -20.24 -10.32 7.96
N ALA A 675 -19.71 -10.28 6.74
CA ALA A 675 -18.53 -11.01 6.32
C ALA A 675 -17.22 -10.53 6.96
N ILE A 676 -17.22 -9.45 7.75
CA ILE A 676 -16.02 -9.04 8.49
C ILE A 676 -15.65 -10.05 9.59
N GLN A 677 -16.61 -10.86 10.05
CA GLN A 677 -16.35 -11.93 11.03
C GLN A 677 -15.39 -13.00 10.47
N ASP A 678 -15.42 -13.22 9.16
CA ASP A 678 -14.59 -14.23 8.48
C ASP A 678 -13.18 -13.73 8.13
N VAL A 679 -12.84 -12.47 8.41
CA VAL A 679 -11.56 -11.87 8.00
C VAL A 679 -10.37 -12.54 8.69
N ALA A 680 -10.52 -12.94 9.94
CA ALA A 680 -9.49 -13.62 10.71
C ALA A 680 -10.11 -14.44 11.85
N PRO A 681 -9.40 -15.46 12.36
CA PRO A 681 -9.83 -16.19 13.55
C PRO A 681 -9.95 -15.27 14.78
N ASP A 682 -10.83 -15.67 15.71
CA ASP A 682 -11.06 -14.99 16.99
C ASP A 682 -9.82 -14.96 17.91
N ALA A 683 -9.88 -14.18 18.98
CA ALA A 683 -8.83 -14.06 20.00
C ALA A 683 -8.54 -15.37 20.75
N GLY A 684 -9.47 -16.34 20.70
CA GLY A 684 -9.38 -17.68 21.27
C GLY A 684 -8.57 -18.66 20.42
N TYR A 685 -8.32 -18.37 19.13
CA TYR A 685 -7.62 -19.27 18.22
C TYR A 685 -6.21 -19.67 18.72
N ARG A 686 -5.90 -20.97 18.67
CA ARG A 686 -4.61 -21.53 19.07
C ARG A 686 -4.15 -22.58 18.07
N VAL A 687 -2.84 -22.72 17.92
CA VAL A 687 -2.22 -23.83 17.19
C VAL A 687 -1.44 -24.67 18.19
N HIS A 688 -1.79 -25.95 18.33
CA HIS A 688 -1.22 -26.85 19.35
C HIS A 688 -1.28 -26.25 20.77
N GLY A 689 -2.37 -25.54 21.10
CA GLY A 689 -2.58 -24.87 22.38
C GLY A 689 -1.83 -23.54 22.57
N LEU A 690 -1.04 -23.09 21.59
CA LEU A 690 -0.26 -21.87 21.65
C LEU A 690 -0.89 -20.73 20.83
N LYS A 691 -0.78 -19.49 21.31
CA LYS A 691 -0.98 -18.29 20.50
C LYS A 691 0.12 -18.16 19.45
N ILE A 692 -0.12 -17.39 18.39
CA ILE A 692 0.88 -17.12 17.35
C ILE A 692 1.92 -16.12 17.86
N ALA A 693 3.21 -16.43 17.71
CA ALA A 693 4.28 -15.54 18.16
C ALA A 693 4.38 -14.28 17.28
N ARG A 694 4.66 -13.12 17.89
CA ARG A 694 4.97 -11.86 17.20
C ARG A 694 6.47 -11.63 16.99
N GLU A 695 7.33 -12.37 17.69
CA GLU A 695 8.77 -12.31 17.50
C GLU A 695 9.30 -13.59 16.82
N PRO A 696 10.25 -13.48 15.88
CA PRO A 696 10.97 -14.65 15.36
C PRO A 696 11.73 -15.39 16.46
N ARG A 697 11.97 -16.70 16.26
CA ARG A 697 12.80 -17.48 17.20
C ARG A 697 14.25 -17.00 17.15
N ARG A 698 14.90 -16.96 18.31
CA ARG A 698 16.36 -16.77 18.44
C ARG A 698 17.02 -17.97 19.10
N TYR A 699 18.28 -18.22 18.72
CA TYR A 699 19.14 -19.27 19.30
C TYR A 699 19.99 -18.77 20.49
N SER A 700 19.96 -17.47 20.80
CA SER A 700 20.67 -16.85 21.92
C SER A 700 19.71 -16.41 23.05
N GLY A 701 20.28 -16.08 24.22
CA GLY A 701 19.53 -15.59 25.38
C GLY A 701 18.80 -14.25 25.12
N ARG A 702 17.82 -13.93 25.98
CA ARG A 702 17.10 -12.64 25.98
C ARG A 702 18.08 -11.48 26.15
N THR A 703 18.05 -10.51 25.22
CA THR A 703 18.65 -9.20 25.46
C THR A 703 17.87 -8.54 26.59
N ALA A 704 18.52 -8.25 27.71
CA ALA A 704 17.88 -7.62 28.85
C ALA A 704 17.46 -6.17 28.52
N LEU A 705 16.23 -5.99 28.06
CA LEU A 705 15.65 -4.74 27.54
C LEU A 705 15.74 -3.60 28.52
N ARG A 706 15.59 -3.92 29.81
CA ARG A 706 15.54 -2.98 30.91
C ARG A 706 16.77 -3.06 31.81
N ALA A 707 17.88 -3.69 31.38
CA ALA A 707 19.09 -3.80 32.18
C ALA A 707 19.58 -2.47 32.82
N PRO A 708 19.45 -1.30 32.17
CA PRO A 708 19.79 -0.02 32.82
C PRO A 708 18.89 0.36 34.01
N ILE A 709 17.68 -0.20 34.10
CA ILE A 709 16.69 0.02 35.16
C ILE A 709 16.71 -1.14 36.16
N SER A 710 16.62 -2.37 35.66
CA SER A 710 16.63 -3.62 36.42
C SER A 710 17.10 -4.76 35.53
N VAL A 711 17.95 -5.63 36.07
CA VAL A 711 18.34 -6.89 35.42
C VAL A 711 17.19 -7.90 35.34
N HIS A 712 16.13 -7.72 36.13
CA HIS A 712 14.92 -8.54 36.06
C HIS A 712 13.99 -7.98 34.98
N GLU A 713 13.68 -8.79 33.97
CA GLU A 713 12.68 -8.43 32.96
C GLU A 713 11.27 -8.66 33.50
N PRO A 714 10.37 -7.67 33.40
CA PRO A 714 8.97 -7.88 33.71
C PRO A 714 8.34 -8.86 32.71
N LYS A 715 7.25 -9.49 33.13
CA LYS A 715 6.44 -10.31 32.24
C LYS A 715 5.94 -9.44 31.07
N GLN A 716 6.04 -9.97 29.86
CA GLN A 716 5.45 -9.31 28.69
C GLN A 716 3.93 -9.16 28.84
N PRO A 717 3.33 -8.11 28.23
CA PRO A 717 1.88 -7.90 28.25
C PRO A 717 1.14 -9.10 27.67
N VAL A 718 -0.09 -9.31 28.15
CA VAL A 718 -0.99 -10.32 27.60
C VAL A 718 -1.90 -9.63 26.60
N ASP A 719 -1.79 -10.04 25.34
CA ASP A 719 -2.77 -9.67 24.32
C ASP A 719 -4.08 -10.41 24.60
N VAL A 720 -5.18 -9.68 24.76
CA VAL A 720 -6.51 -10.25 24.96
C VAL A 720 -7.38 -10.18 23.70
N ASP A 721 -7.04 -9.29 22.77
CA ASP A 721 -7.85 -8.94 21.59
C ASP A 721 -7.57 -9.83 20.38
N SER A 722 -6.47 -10.58 20.38
CA SER A 722 -6.08 -11.37 19.23
C SER A 722 -5.52 -12.75 19.58
N ALA A 723 -5.38 -13.59 18.55
CA ALA A 723 -4.71 -14.89 18.62
C ALA A 723 -3.16 -14.79 18.70
N LEU A 724 -2.60 -13.57 18.81
CA LEU A 724 -1.17 -13.30 18.84
C LEU A 724 -0.66 -13.14 20.29
N THR A 725 0.65 -13.27 20.49
CA THR A 725 1.31 -13.03 21.78
C THR A 725 2.48 -12.08 21.64
N PHE A 726 2.65 -11.15 22.59
CA PHE A 726 3.78 -10.22 22.68
C PHE A 726 5.08 -10.92 23.12
N SER A 727 5.48 -11.93 22.35
CA SER A 727 6.62 -12.78 22.67
C SER A 727 7.04 -13.67 21.49
N MET A 728 8.26 -14.18 21.55
CA MET A 728 8.71 -15.36 20.82
C MET A 728 8.10 -16.68 21.33
N GLU A 729 7.53 -16.69 22.55
CA GLU A 729 6.92 -17.87 23.20
C GLU A 729 5.50 -18.09 22.65
N GLY A 730 5.43 -18.54 21.40
CA GLY A 730 4.20 -18.90 20.70
C GLY A 730 4.46 -19.85 19.53
N TYR A 731 3.41 -20.19 18.79
CA TYR A 731 3.53 -20.99 17.59
C TYR A 731 4.22 -20.19 16.48
N VAL A 732 5.27 -20.79 15.91
CA VAL A 732 5.97 -20.33 14.72
C VAL A 732 6.04 -21.52 13.77
N GLY A 733 5.38 -21.42 12.62
CA GLY A 733 5.34 -22.48 11.64
C GLY A 733 4.26 -22.25 10.58
N PRO A 734 4.11 -23.16 9.62
CA PRO A 734 3.23 -22.99 8.47
C PRO A 734 1.75 -23.32 8.75
N GLN A 735 1.40 -23.97 9.86
CA GLN A 735 0.01 -24.39 10.18
C GLN A 735 -0.80 -23.28 10.88
N LYS A 736 -0.73 -22.06 10.37
CA LYS A 736 -1.44 -20.89 10.92
C LYS A 736 -2.27 -20.21 9.84
N ALA A 737 -3.36 -19.56 10.23
CA ALA A 737 -4.16 -18.75 9.31
C ALA A 737 -3.29 -17.64 8.69
N ALA A 738 -3.41 -17.43 7.38
CA ALA A 738 -2.64 -16.45 6.62
C ALA A 738 -2.81 -15.01 7.17
N SER A 739 -3.99 -14.68 7.69
CA SER A 739 -4.29 -13.39 8.33
C SER A 739 -3.47 -13.13 9.60
N LEU A 740 -2.95 -14.16 10.25
CA LEU A 740 -2.21 -14.07 11.51
C LEU A 740 -0.68 -14.19 11.34
N VAL A 741 -0.15 -14.19 10.12
CA VAL A 741 1.31 -14.31 9.90
C VAL A 741 1.99 -12.96 10.07
N PRO A 742 2.75 -12.71 11.16
CA PRO A 742 3.28 -11.37 11.45
C PRO A 742 4.60 -11.08 10.74
N PHE A 743 5.39 -12.11 10.44
CA PHE A 743 6.72 -12.02 9.84
C PHE A 743 7.04 -13.28 9.02
N ALA A 744 7.96 -13.14 8.07
CA ALA A 744 8.52 -14.24 7.29
C ALA A 744 9.67 -14.91 8.06
N TRP A 745 9.55 -16.19 8.41
CA TRP A 745 10.62 -16.99 8.99
C TRP A 745 10.31 -18.49 8.85
N ALA A 746 11.31 -19.32 8.55
CA ALA A 746 11.22 -20.77 8.64
C ALA A 746 12.58 -21.34 9.09
N PRO A 747 12.65 -22.59 9.61
CA PRO A 747 13.93 -23.21 9.93
C PRO A 747 14.91 -23.16 8.75
N GLY A 748 16.10 -22.59 8.95
CA GLY A 748 17.09 -22.38 7.89
C GLY A 748 16.85 -21.16 6.98
N TRP A 749 15.75 -20.44 7.15
CA TRP A 749 15.35 -19.30 6.32
C TRP A 749 14.91 -18.10 7.16
N ASN A 750 15.81 -17.14 7.38
CA ASN A 750 15.53 -15.95 8.19
C ASN A 750 15.17 -14.73 7.34
N SER A 751 15.60 -14.67 6.09
CA SER A 751 15.29 -13.57 5.16
C SER A 751 13.82 -13.54 4.73
N PRO A 752 13.33 -12.43 4.15
CA PRO A 752 11.99 -12.33 3.55
C PRO A 752 11.70 -13.39 2.50
N GLN A 753 12.73 -14.00 1.91
CA GLN A 753 12.59 -15.08 0.93
C GLN A 753 11.88 -16.32 1.52
N SER A 754 11.85 -16.45 2.84
CA SER A 754 11.09 -17.49 3.55
C SER A 754 9.58 -17.46 3.31
N TRP A 755 9.02 -16.39 2.72
CA TRP A 755 7.61 -16.36 2.29
C TRP A 755 7.26 -17.54 1.37
N ASN A 756 8.21 -18.06 0.58
CA ASN A 756 8.00 -19.26 -0.25
C ASN A 756 7.51 -20.48 0.57
N LYS A 757 7.90 -20.62 1.84
CA LYS A 757 7.48 -21.73 2.70
C LYS A 757 6.00 -21.65 3.13
N TYR A 758 5.43 -20.46 3.03
CA TYR A 758 4.04 -20.16 3.39
C TYR A 758 3.09 -20.21 2.20
N GLN A 759 3.60 -20.31 0.98
CA GLN A 759 2.81 -20.27 -0.25
C GLN A 759 2.45 -21.69 -0.71
N ASP A 760 1.29 -21.86 -1.34
CA ASP A 760 0.87 -23.14 -1.94
C ASP A 760 1.81 -23.56 -3.08
N GLU A 761 2.13 -22.60 -3.95
CA GLU A 761 3.19 -22.63 -4.94
C GLU A 761 3.92 -21.28 -4.90
N VAL A 762 5.20 -21.25 -5.26
CA VAL A 762 5.97 -20.02 -5.16
C VAL A 762 5.43 -18.96 -6.13
N GLY A 763 5.00 -17.82 -5.60
CA GLY A 763 4.33 -16.76 -6.36
C GLY A 763 2.81 -16.93 -6.46
N GLY A 764 2.25 -18.02 -5.93
CA GLY A 764 0.82 -18.31 -5.85
C GLY A 764 0.11 -17.58 -4.70
N HIS A 765 -0.71 -18.31 -3.96
CA HIS A 765 -1.44 -17.83 -2.78
C HIS A 765 -0.76 -18.31 -1.49
N LEU A 766 -1.14 -17.74 -0.34
CA LEU A 766 -0.76 -18.36 0.94
C LEU A 766 -1.49 -19.68 1.15
N LYS A 767 -0.83 -20.64 1.82
CA LYS A 767 -1.43 -21.90 2.26
C LYS A 767 -2.65 -21.60 3.13
N GLY A 768 -3.82 -22.04 2.69
CA GLY A 768 -5.10 -21.76 3.36
C GLY A 768 -5.82 -20.49 2.87
N GLY A 769 -5.35 -19.86 1.79
CA GLY A 769 -5.93 -18.65 1.22
C GLY A 769 -5.25 -17.37 1.70
N ASP A 770 -5.35 -16.31 0.90
CA ASP A 770 -4.84 -14.99 1.26
C ASP A 770 -5.72 -14.26 2.28
N SER A 771 -5.14 -13.26 2.93
CA SER A 771 -5.79 -12.49 3.99
C SER A 771 -6.86 -11.53 3.44
N GLY A 772 -8.02 -11.47 4.11
CA GLY A 772 -9.09 -10.51 3.84
C GLY A 772 -10.26 -11.05 3.00
N ILE A 773 -11.43 -10.43 3.14
CA ILE A 773 -12.68 -10.87 2.49
C ILE A 773 -13.26 -9.75 1.62
N ARG A 774 -13.62 -10.05 0.37
CA ARG A 774 -14.26 -9.11 -0.55
C ARG A 774 -15.76 -9.02 -0.30
N LEU A 775 -16.20 -7.91 0.27
CA LEU A 775 -17.60 -7.70 0.66
C LEU A 775 -18.52 -7.65 -0.56
N PHE A 776 -18.15 -6.92 -1.62
CA PHE A 776 -18.98 -6.77 -2.83
C PHE A 776 -19.23 -8.07 -3.61
N ASP A 777 -18.48 -9.13 -3.33
CA ASP A 777 -18.67 -10.46 -3.92
C ASP A 777 -19.78 -11.24 -3.20
N ARG A 778 -20.11 -10.87 -1.95
CA ARG A 778 -21.19 -11.47 -1.14
C ARG A 778 -22.47 -10.63 -1.12
N LEU A 779 -22.36 -9.34 -1.42
CA LEU A 779 -23.51 -8.43 -1.43
C LEU A 779 -24.43 -8.65 -2.64
N PRO A 780 -25.75 -8.41 -2.48
CA PRO A 780 -26.70 -8.53 -3.57
C PRO A 780 -26.38 -7.54 -4.69
N LYS A 781 -26.39 -8.03 -5.93
CA LYS A 781 -26.17 -7.18 -7.11
C LYS A 781 -27.42 -6.34 -7.40
N ARG A 782 -27.21 -5.05 -7.70
CA ARG A 782 -28.21 -4.05 -8.08
C ARG A 782 -28.45 -4.09 -9.60
N PRO A 783 -29.63 -3.74 -10.09
CA PRO A 783 -29.89 -3.65 -11.53
C PRO A 783 -28.90 -2.72 -12.25
N ALA A 784 -28.59 -3.05 -13.50
CA ALA A 784 -27.81 -2.19 -14.39
C ALA A 784 -28.43 -0.79 -14.50
N ARG A 785 -27.59 0.22 -14.65
CA ARG A 785 -27.98 1.63 -14.76
C ARG A 785 -27.43 2.20 -16.06
N SER A 786 -28.24 3.01 -16.72
CA SER A 786 -27.78 3.86 -17.81
C SER A 786 -27.36 5.22 -17.25
N TYR A 787 -26.25 5.73 -17.77
CA TYR A 787 -25.72 7.04 -17.40
C TYR A 787 -25.87 8.02 -18.56
N VAL A 788 -25.90 9.32 -18.23
CA VAL A 788 -26.12 10.38 -19.22
C VAL A 788 -24.84 11.19 -19.38
N ALA A 789 -24.39 11.34 -20.62
CA ALA A 789 -23.22 12.16 -20.91
C ALA A 789 -23.45 13.63 -20.47
N PRO A 790 -22.48 14.25 -19.79
CA PRO A 790 -22.62 15.64 -19.40
C PRO A 790 -22.57 16.54 -20.63
N SER A 791 -23.22 17.70 -20.52
CA SER A 791 -23.12 18.75 -21.54
C SER A 791 -21.71 19.35 -21.55
N ALA A 792 -21.29 19.86 -22.71
CA ALA A 792 -20.04 20.60 -22.84
C ALA A 792 -20.07 21.85 -21.95
N VAL A 793 -19.04 22.01 -21.12
CA VAL A 793 -18.85 23.25 -20.35
C VAL A 793 -18.06 24.23 -21.22
N MET A 794 -18.65 25.41 -21.50
CA MET A 794 -17.94 26.47 -22.19
C MET A 794 -16.87 27.07 -21.27
N SER A 795 -15.62 27.11 -21.73
CA SER A 795 -14.56 27.86 -21.05
C SER A 795 -14.78 29.35 -21.28
N HIS A 796 -14.78 30.12 -20.20
CA HIS A 796 -14.77 31.58 -20.28
C HIS A 796 -13.33 32.07 -20.12
N PRO A 797 -12.79 32.87 -21.04
CA PRO A 797 -11.40 33.35 -20.98
C PRO A 797 -11.08 34.08 -19.67
N GLU A 798 -12.06 34.70 -19.04
CA GLU A 798 -11.87 35.52 -17.83
C GLU A 798 -12.09 34.75 -16.51
N SER A 799 -12.51 33.47 -16.56
CA SER A 799 -12.78 32.68 -15.35
C SER A 799 -11.90 31.43 -15.32
N PHE A 800 -11.27 31.17 -14.17
CA PHE A 800 -10.50 29.94 -13.97
C PHE A 800 -11.30 28.92 -13.18
N ARG A 801 -10.95 27.66 -13.30
CA ARG A 801 -11.42 26.56 -12.44
C ARG A 801 -10.24 25.85 -11.81
N LEU A 802 -10.46 25.21 -10.68
CA LEU A 802 -9.43 24.44 -10.00
C LEU A 802 -9.53 22.96 -10.36
N VAL A 803 -8.38 22.34 -10.63
CA VAL A 803 -8.23 20.88 -10.72
C VAL A 803 -7.42 20.39 -9.53
N PRO A 804 -7.89 19.40 -8.76
CA PRO A 804 -7.08 18.82 -7.70
C PRO A 804 -5.85 18.10 -8.29
N MET A 805 -4.66 18.48 -7.84
CA MET A 805 -3.40 17.79 -8.12
C MET A 805 -2.94 17.06 -6.87
N HIS A 806 -2.91 15.73 -6.96
CA HIS A 806 -2.43 14.87 -5.88
C HIS A 806 -0.94 14.60 -6.05
N HIS A 807 -0.26 14.41 -4.93
CA HIS A 807 1.13 14.00 -4.90
C HIS A 807 1.33 12.92 -3.84
N ILE A 808 1.95 11.80 -4.22
CA ILE A 808 2.11 10.59 -3.40
C ILE A 808 2.72 10.88 -2.01
N PHE A 809 3.65 11.84 -1.95
CA PHE A 809 4.35 12.21 -0.71
C PHE A 809 3.73 13.41 0.03
N ALA A 810 2.72 14.08 -0.52
CA ALA A 810 2.23 15.35 0.02
C ALA A 810 0.73 15.39 0.32
N SER A 811 -0.09 14.68 -0.46
CA SER A 811 -1.54 14.74 -0.29
C SER A 811 -2.05 13.96 0.91
N GLY A 812 -1.28 12.98 1.41
CA GLY A 812 -1.61 12.22 2.61
C GLY A 812 -1.22 12.96 3.89
N GLU A 813 -2.15 13.05 4.85
CA GLU A 813 -1.93 13.78 6.10
C GLU A 813 -0.76 13.27 6.93
N PHE A 814 -0.67 11.95 7.11
CA PHE A 814 0.40 11.36 7.91
C PHE A 814 1.70 11.23 7.13
N THR A 815 1.64 11.30 5.80
CA THR A 815 2.82 11.32 4.94
C THR A 815 3.61 12.61 5.17
N ILE A 816 2.94 13.77 5.21
CA ILE A 816 3.62 15.06 5.48
C ILE A 816 4.13 15.19 6.91
N LYS A 817 3.58 14.42 7.85
CA LYS A 817 4.04 14.38 9.25
C LYS A 817 5.22 13.41 9.47
N THR A 818 5.66 12.70 8.44
CA THR A 818 6.70 11.68 8.54
C THR A 818 8.08 12.25 8.15
N PRO A 819 9.07 12.28 9.06
CA PRO A 819 10.37 12.91 8.80
C PRO A 819 11.11 12.37 7.57
N ALA A 820 11.05 11.05 7.32
CA ALA A 820 11.72 10.45 6.17
C ALA A 820 11.17 10.95 4.80
N MET A 821 9.95 11.47 4.79
CA MET A 821 9.27 11.98 3.60
C MET A 821 9.60 13.45 3.32
N GLU A 822 10.11 14.19 4.29
CA GLU A 822 10.25 15.65 4.22
C GLU A 822 10.96 16.13 2.97
N SER A 823 12.11 15.53 2.62
CA SER A 823 12.88 15.87 1.42
C SER A 823 12.24 15.44 0.10
N ARG A 824 11.10 14.74 0.15
CA ARG A 824 10.33 14.29 -1.02
C ARG A 824 9.01 15.07 -1.16
N ILE A 825 8.69 15.94 -0.21
CA ILE A 825 7.52 16.82 -0.30
C ILE A 825 7.89 18.00 -1.21
N PRO A 826 7.17 18.22 -2.32
CA PRO A 826 7.38 19.38 -3.16
C PRO A 826 6.91 20.65 -2.46
N GLU A 827 7.45 21.80 -2.87
CA GLU A 827 6.92 23.09 -2.43
C GLU A 827 5.48 23.27 -2.91
N ALA A 828 4.66 23.93 -2.10
CA ALA A 828 3.27 24.21 -2.45
C ALA A 828 3.21 25.24 -3.59
N ALA A 829 2.76 24.82 -4.77
CA ALA A 829 2.64 25.69 -5.94
C ALA A 829 1.33 25.45 -6.70
N PHE A 830 0.80 26.51 -7.31
CA PHE A 830 -0.27 26.37 -8.31
C PHE A 830 0.33 25.93 -9.63
N ALA A 831 -0.18 24.86 -10.23
CA ALA A 831 0.25 24.50 -11.58
C ALA A 831 -0.51 25.32 -12.62
N LEU A 832 0.21 25.87 -13.60
CA LEU A 832 -0.34 26.56 -14.77
C LEU A 832 0.20 25.93 -16.04
N GLY A 833 -0.67 25.68 -17.00
CA GLY A 833 -0.23 25.32 -18.35
C GLY A 833 0.48 26.48 -19.03
N GLU A 834 1.43 26.20 -19.92
CA GLU A 834 2.21 27.22 -20.63
C GLU A 834 1.36 28.30 -21.30
N GLN A 835 0.22 27.92 -21.88
CA GLN A 835 -0.70 28.85 -22.54
C GLN A 835 -1.29 29.89 -21.57
N ASP A 836 -1.73 29.45 -20.40
CA ASP A 836 -2.31 30.34 -19.38
C ASP A 836 -1.24 31.13 -18.64
N ALA A 837 -0.05 30.54 -18.43
CA ALA A 837 1.11 31.26 -17.91
C ALA A 837 1.49 32.42 -18.84
N ALA A 838 1.56 32.18 -20.16
CA ALA A 838 1.81 33.22 -21.16
C ALA A 838 0.69 34.28 -21.18
N ARG A 839 -0.58 33.85 -21.11
CA ARG A 839 -1.74 34.75 -21.07
C ARG A 839 -1.75 35.67 -19.85
N LEU A 840 -1.32 35.17 -18.70
CA LEU A 840 -1.21 35.92 -17.44
C LEU A 840 0.14 36.64 -17.29
N ASN A 841 1.07 36.48 -18.25
CA ASN A 841 2.45 36.97 -18.18
C ASN A 841 3.18 36.52 -16.89
N LEU A 842 2.98 35.26 -16.51
CA LEU A 842 3.60 34.61 -15.36
C LEU A 842 4.75 33.70 -15.80
N LYS A 843 5.75 33.57 -14.92
CA LYS A 843 6.87 32.65 -15.05
C LYS A 843 6.90 31.72 -13.84
N ASP A 844 7.68 30.66 -13.95
CA ASP A 844 7.94 29.75 -12.85
C ASP A 844 8.43 30.51 -11.60
N GLY A 845 7.85 30.19 -10.43
CA GLY A 845 8.09 30.87 -9.17
C GLY A 845 7.36 32.20 -8.94
N ALA A 846 6.64 32.74 -9.95
CA ALA A 846 5.86 33.97 -9.78
C ALA A 846 4.66 33.76 -8.83
N SER A 847 4.26 34.80 -8.09
CA SER A 847 3.16 34.70 -7.13
C SER A 847 1.79 34.86 -7.80
N LEU A 848 0.89 33.93 -7.54
CA LEU A 848 -0.51 33.96 -7.99
C LEU A 848 -1.44 33.91 -6.79
N LYS A 849 -2.42 34.81 -6.78
CA LYS A 849 -3.54 34.80 -5.82
C LYS A 849 -4.77 34.22 -6.48
N VAL A 850 -5.33 33.20 -5.86
CA VAL A 850 -6.59 32.55 -6.26
C VAL A 850 -7.63 32.82 -5.18
N GLN A 851 -8.79 33.36 -5.58
CA GLN A 851 -9.93 33.57 -4.69
C GLN A 851 -11.07 32.61 -5.06
N ALA A 852 -11.44 31.76 -4.10
CA ALA A 852 -12.55 30.81 -4.19
C ALA A 852 -13.58 31.14 -3.10
N GLY A 853 -14.68 31.77 -3.51
CA GLY A 853 -15.65 32.35 -2.59
C GLY A 853 -15.01 33.40 -1.68
N GLU A 854 -15.08 33.18 -0.37
CA GLU A 854 -14.51 34.07 0.66
C GLU A 854 -13.04 33.77 0.99
N THR A 855 -12.47 32.68 0.47
CA THR A 855 -11.09 32.27 0.79
C THR A 855 -10.14 32.67 -0.32
N THR A 856 -9.03 33.31 0.05
CA THR A 856 -7.95 33.70 -0.86
C THR A 856 -6.68 32.96 -0.50
N VAL A 857 -6.07 32.30 -1.49
CA VAL A 857 -4.82 31.54 -1.34
C VAL A 857 -3.77 32.16 -2.27
N SER A 858 -2.57 32.42 -1.76
CA SER A 858 -1.44 32.96 -2.51
C SER A 858 -0.32 31.94 -2.50
N LEU A 859 0.11 31.46 -3.66
CA LEU A 859 1.21 30.49 -3.81
C LEU A 859 2.09 30.89 -5.00
N PRO A 860 3.35 30.42 -5.05
CA PRO A 860 4.12 30.45 -6.28
C PRO A 860 3.46 29.59 -7.36
N VAL A 861 3.77 29.91 -8.62
CA VAL A 861 3.32 29.16 -9.79
C VAL A 861 4.40 28.19 -10.22
N GLN A 862 3.99 26.96 -10.53
CA GLN A 862 4.76 26.01 -11.30
C GLN A 862 4.21 25.98 -12.73
N VAL A 863 5.03 26.34 -13.73
CA VAL A 863 4.61 26.24 -15.13
C VAL A 863 4.86 24.81 -15.62
N ILE A 864 3.81 24.15 -16.08
CA ILE A 864 3.85 22.78 -16.60
C ILE A 864 3.46 22.76 -18.08
N GLU A 865 3.98 21.76 -18.80
CA GLU A 865 3.80 21.64 -20.25
C GLU A 865 2.31 21.55 -20.63
N TYR A 866 1.56 20.68 -19.95
CA TYR A 866 0.15 20.42 -20.26
C TYR A 866 -0.76 20.56 -19.05
N LEU A 867 -1.66 21.54 -19.12
CA LEU A 867 -2.84 21.67 -18.27
C LEU A 867 -3.96 22.25 -19.16
N PRO A 868 -5.24 21.81 -19.00
CA PRO A 868 -6.34 22.35 -19.80
C PRO A 868 -6.46 23.87 -19.62
N ALA A 869 -6.64 24.59 -20.74
CA ALA A 869 -6.78 26.04 -20.70
C ALA A 869 -7.98 26.48 -19.84
N GLY A 870 -7.80 27.53 -19.05
CA GLY A 870 -8.78 28.01 -18.07
C GLY A 870 -8.81 27.21 -16.76
N TYR A 871 -7.84 26.31 -16.54
CA TYR A 871 -7.70 25.57 -15.29
C TYR A 871 -6.40 25.89 -14.58
N ILE A 872 -6.44 25.77 -13.25
CA ILE A 872 -5.28 25.91 -12.35
C ILE A 872 -5.19 24.64 -11.53
N GLY A 873 -4.01 24.02 -11.52
CA GLY A 873 -3.74 22.87 -10.69
C GLY A 873 -3.60 23.27 -9.23
N TYR A 874 -4.43 22.69 -8.38
CA TYR A 874 -4.51 22.97 -6.95
C TYR A 874 -3.78 21.87 -6.14
N PRO A 875 -2.73 22.19 -5.38
CA PRO A 875 -1.88 21.19 -4.72
C PRO A 875 -2.56 20.60 -3.46
N VAL A 876 -3.24 19.47 -3.63
CA VAL A 876 -4.03 18.84 -2.56
C VAL A 876 -3.15 18.46 -1.38
N GLY A 877 -3.52 18.91 -0.18
CA GLY A 877 -2.84 18.62 1.08
C GLY A 877 -1.67 19.55 1.43
N LEU A 878 -1.25 20.41 0.50
CA LEU A 878 -0.19 21.41 0.69
C LEU A 878 -0.71 22.85 0.78
N ALA A 879 -1.97 23.07 0.44
CA ALA A 879 -2.64 24.36 0.52
C ALA A 879 -3.91 24.29 1.38
N PRO A 880 -4.40 25.43 1.91
CA PRO A 880 -5.62 25.46 2.75
C PRO A 880 -6.86 25.03 1.98
N THR A 881 -7.63 24.08 2.51
CA THR A 881 -8.83 23.51 1.88
C THR A 881 -9.82 24.59 1.41
N ILE A 882 -10.15 24.57 0.11
CA ILE A 882 -11.14 25.44 -0.53
C ILE A 882 -12.13 24.64 -1.38
N SER A 883 -13.25 25.28 -1.75
CA SER A 883 -14.17 24.68 -2.72
C SER A 883 -13.53 24.63 -4.10
N LEU A 884 -13.52 23.45 -4.72
CA LEU A 884 -13.07 23.24 -6.10
C LEU A 884 -14.25 23.21 -7.10
N ALA A 885 -15.48 23.40 -6.63
CA ALA A 885 -16.68 23.26 -7.47
C ALA A 885 -16.99 24.51 -8.32
N GLU A 886 -16.61 25.68 -7.83
CA GLU A 886 -16.99 26.97 -8.39
C GLU A 886 -15.83 27.60 -9.19
N PRO A 887 -16.12 28.44 -10.21
CA PRO A 887 -15.11 29.27 -10.83
C PRO A 887 -14.41 30.17 -9.82
N VAL A 888 -13.13 30.40 -10.03
CA VAL A 888 -12.27 31.23 -9.17
C VAL A 888 -11.82 32.47 -9.92
N SER A 889 -11.62 33.56 -9.17
CA SER A 889 -10.95 34.76 -9.67
C SER A 889 -9.46 34.70 -9.35
N VAL A 890 -8.64 35.31 -10.22
CA VAL A 890 -7.19 35.33 -10.07
C VAL A 890 -6.67 36.76 -10.06
N ALA A 891 -5.63 36.99 -9.27
CA ALA A 891 -4.87 38.24 -9.28
C ALA A 891 -3.37 37.91 -9.32
N VAL A 892 -2.67 38.51 -10.30
CA VAL A 892 -1.22 38.39 -10.44
C VAL A 892 -0.55 39.29 -9.40
N GLY A 893 0.33 38.71 -8.57
CA GLY A 893 1.15 39.49 -7.65
C GLY A 893 2.22 40.27 -8.40
N VAL A 894 2.39 41.56 -8.08
CA VAL A 894 3.53 42.38 -8.55
C VAL A 894 4.81 41.93 -7.85
#